data_AF-J0WRQ2-F1
#
_entry.id   AF-J0WRQ2-F1
#
_cell.length_a   1.000
_cell.length_b   1.000
_cell.length_c   1.000
_cell.angle_alpha   90.00
_cell.angle_beta   90.00
_cell.angle_gamma   90.00
#
_symmetry.space_group_name_H-M   'P 1'
#
loop_
_entity.id
_entity.type
_entity.pdbx_description
1 polymer ?
#
loop_
_entity_poly.entity_id
_entity_poly.type
_entity_poly.pdbx_seq_one_letter_code
_entity_poly.pdbx_strand_id
1 'polypeptide(L)'
;MEKIEVDTTEVNLATVELMVGYLDDSPTLELDVAFGSWERSCSVVDPVRSRRRTFTHCADSPWDLLEMRTEESLVPCFSRIAHRITTVSLTESEDTWNYFISLYPEQPLLSVQTLKLVLYEGDFANYELTAKLPLPALTRIELVRDEQVQHVDVDVEDLVYLVQDMLDIPRGRRLSLGLKDISLSGDTSLLSGQFYDVVRQWERFVSPMSEVTVTQDISLARDGTSEGGLTASAVNLFLDRLGALPDGKLNLYILLLHLSGHARAKRAVRSAIIPALRESLSRLELLWIRCDEELIPEILAALSSGPAPRLKKFQFASSLDRTGAISHTLPVNLFAGHAPALRDVQADSSHFPASAIPAFAGVRVLTRDLDGDYEGIRELHPERFFVSCPALEELRITGNGYDLHDASWDACPPPAMTNLRRLTINVVDHELDTDLVVHTFAHTGMASIDVDTTDVSNATLNLLLSHLDDSEDLELDVTWFNTIVFCSVYDSSRARRRTMSHTASEDTVMGILEGPGGRIADELVPSFADIAHRIVRISLSAMYDAWDFLRSILPDTALPRVGTLSITLFEESFPETEPHGCLQLPALRRVELIAGEEQGILEIGAADLTFLAVDMLGLDQKRHLDIALKRIRIRDDTDKLSDQMTLLQLL
;
A
#
# COMPACT_ATOMS: atom_id res chain seq x y z
N MET A 1 -1.60 26.88 -24.29
CA MET A 1 -0.60 26.41 -23.32
C MET A 1 -1.37 25.88 -22.12
N GLU A 2 -1.50 24.56 -22.04
CA GLU A 2 -2.40 23.87 -21.12
C GLU A 2 -1.82 23.85 -19.70
N LYS A 3 -0.53 23.52 -19.55
CA LYS A 3 0.18 23.51 -18.27
C LYS A 3 1.26 24.59 -18.23
N ILE A 4 1.37 25.31 -17.12
CA ILE A 4 2.55 26.14 -16.80
C ILE A 4 2.90 25.83 -15.34
N GLU A 5 4.13 25.38 -15.12
CA GLU A 5 4.69 25.09 -13.81
C GLU A 5 5.90 26.00 -13.62
N VAL A 6 6.04 26.55 -12.43
CA VAL A 6 7.12 27.44 -12.06
C VAL A 6 7.68 26.96 -10.73
N ASP A 7 8.87 26.38 -10.79
CA ASP A 7 9.65 26.03 -9.61
C ASP A 7 10.55 27.21 -9.25
N THR A 8 10.44 27.70 -8.02
CA THR A 8 11.22 28.86 -7.59
C THR A 8 11.55 28.81 -6.10
N THR A 9 12.78 29.22 -5.78
CA THR A 9 13.24 29.45 -4.41
C THR A 9 12.71 30.77 -3.85
N GLU A 10 12.11 31.66 -4.66
CA GLU A 10 11.49 32.90 -4.19
C GLU A 10 10.21 33.19 -5.00
N VAL A 11 9.05 32.92 -4.40
CA VAL A 11 7.75 33.23 -5.01
C VAL A 11 7.47 34.73 -4.89
N ASN A 12 7.95 35.52 -5.87
CA ASN A 12 7.64 36.94 -5.89
C ASN A 12 6.21 37.23 -6.42
N LEU A 13 5.61 38.32 -5.93
CA LEU A 13 4.27 38.79 -6.31
C LEU A 13 4.05 38.87 -7.83
N ALA A 14 5.03 39.34 -8.60
CA ALA A 14 4.88 39.52 -10.04
C ALA A 14 4.69 38.19 -10.78
N THR A 15 5.38 37.13 -10.36
CA THR A 15 5.20 35.78 -10.89
C THR A 15 3.78 35.27 -10.64
N VAL A 16 3.27 35.43 -9.42
CA VAL A 16 1.93 35.00 -9.05
C VAL A 16 0.85 35.84 -9.75
N GLU A 17 1.03 37.16 -9.86
CA GLU A 17 0.11 38.04 -10.60
C GLU A 17 -0.02 37.62 -12.06
N LEU A 18 1.09 37.28 -12.70
CA LEU A 18 1.15 36.85 -14.08
C LEU A 18 0.45 35.50 -14.25
N MET A 19 0.76 34.52 -13.38
CA MET A 19 0.14 33.19 -13.42
C MET A 19 -1.37 33.24 -13.21
N VAL A 20 -1.80 33.97 -12.17
CA VAL A 20 -3.21 34.14 -11.83
C VAL A 20 -3.94 34.98 -12.89
N GLY A 21 -3.29 35.99 -13.45
CA GLY A 21 -3.84 36.84 -14.50
C GLY A 21 -4.21 36.07 -15.78
N TYR A 22 -3.50 35.00 -16.11
CA TYR A 22 -3.85 34.12 -17.24
C TYR A 22 -5.13 33.31 -17.03
N LEU A 23 -5.68 33.30 -15.82
CA LEU A 23 -6.92 32.63 -15.45
C LEU A 23 -8.08 33.62 -15.25
N ASP A 24 -7.88 34.90 -15.58
CA ASP A 24 -8.88 35.93 -15.31
C ASP A 24 -10.19 35.78 -16.11
N ASP A 25 -10.16 34.98 -17.17
CA ASP A 25 -11.31 34.68 -18.02
C ASP A 25 -12.00 33.34 -17.68
N SER A 26 -11.54 32.65 -16.62
CA SER A 26 -12.14 31.43 -16.11
C SER A 26 -13.32 31.75 -15.20
N PRO A 27 -14.51 31.15 -15.41
CA PRO A 27 -15.67 31.40 -14.54
C PRO A 27 -15.59 30.65 -13.20
N THR A 28 -14.86 29.54 -13.16
CA THR A 28 -14.70 28.66 -12.01
C THR A 28 -13.25 28.17 -11.94
N LEU A 29 -12.70 28.11 -10.73
CA LEU A 29 -11.33 27.68 -10.46
C LEU A 29 -11.33 26.65 -9.32
N GLU A 30 -10.32 25.79 -9.35
CA GLU A 30 -9.99 24.89 -8.24
C GLU A 30 -8.61 25.32 -7.70
N LEU A 31 -8.43 25.18 -6.40
CA LEU A 31 -7.21 25.54 -5.71
C LEU A 31 -6.69 24.32 -4.94
N ASP A 32 -5.57 23.77 -5.36
CA ASP A 32 -4.90 22.67 -4.67
C ASP A 32 -3.70 23.22 -3.91
N VAL A 33 -3.60 22.95 -2.62
CA VAL A 33 -2.46 23.31 -1.78
C VAL A 33 -1.93 22.06 -1.12
N ALA A 34 -0.65 21.76 -1.32
CA ALA A 34 0.00 20.58 -0.78
C ALA A 34 1.35 20.95 -0.14
N PHE A 35 1.63 20.37 1.02
CA PHE A 35 2.92 20.47 1.69
C PHE A 35 3.58 19.10 1.70
N GLY A 36 4.77 19.02 1.10
CA GLY A 36 5.71 17.92 1.30
C GLY A 36 6.70 18.25 2.41
N SER A 37 7.61 17.32 2.67
CA SER A 37 8.69 17.47 3.66
C SER A 37 9.66 18.62 3.33
N TRP A 38 9.81 18.97 2.05
CA TRP A 38 10.77 19.98 1.56
C TRP A 38 10.16 20.99 0.58
N GLU A 39 8.89 20.83 0.24
CA GLU A 39 8.23 21.65 -0.78
C GLU A 39 6.82 22.09 -0.37
N ARG A 40 6.45 23.28 -0.83
CA ARG A 40 5.09 23.79 -0.79
C ARG A 40 4.61 24.00 -2.20
N SER A 41 3.60 23.26 -2.61
CA SER A 41 2.99 23.47 -3.91
C SER A 41 1.60 24.08 -3.77
N CYS A 42 1.29 25.01 -4.64
CA CYS A 42 -0.06 25.53 -4.76
C CYS A 42 -0.42 25.71 -6.24
N SER A 43 -1.52 25.07 -6.62
CA SER A 43 -1.99 24.94 -7.99
C SER A 43 -3.34 25.63 -8.14
N VAL A 44 -3.46 26.53 -9.10
CA VAL A 44 -4.75 27.04 -9.55
C VAL A 44 -5.14 26.33 -10.86
N VAL A 45 -6.26 25.63 -10.82
CA VAL A 45 -6.77 24.81 -11.94
C VAL A 45 -8.04 25.44 -12.51
N ASP A 46 -8.08 25.59 -13.82
CA ASP A 46 -9.28 25.88 -14.60
C ASP A 46 -9.75 24.57 -15.26
N PRO A 47 -10.71 23.85 -14.64
CA PRO A 47 -11.16 22.56 -15.14
C PRO A 47 -11.91 22.68 -16.48
N VAL A 48 -12.54 23.83 -16.75
CA VAL A 48 -13.34 24.04 -17.98
C VAL A 48 -12.46 24.11 -19.21
N ARG A 49 -11.26 24.68 -19.06
CA ARG A 49 -10.31 24.85 -20.16
C ARG A 49 -9.04 24.02 -20.01
N SER A 50 -9.02 23.12 -19.03
CA SER A 50 -7.89 22.26 -18.71
C SER A 50 -6.58 23.04 -18.56
N ARG A 51 -6.62 24.19 -17.88
CA ARG A 51 -5.41 24.99 -17.58
C ARG A 51 -4.99 24.75 -16.14
N ARG A 52 -3.72 24.47 -15.89
CA ARG A 52 -3.15 24.37 -14.54
C ARG A 52 -1.96 25.31 -14.39
N ARG A 53 -1.91 26.01 -13.26
CA ARG A 53 -0.81 26.91 -12.87
C ARG A 53 -0.33 26.49 -11.50
N THR A 54 0.82 25.85 -11.45
CA THR A 54 1.44 25.37 -10.20
C THR A 54 2.65 26.24 -9.89
N PHE A 55 2.72 26.74 -8.66
CA PHE A 55 3.97 27.22 -8.11
C PHE A 55 4.41 26.25 -7.02
N THR A 56 5.67 25.88 -7.09
CA THR A 56 6.33 25.04 -6.10
C THR A 56 7.45 25.85 -5.48
N HIS A 57 7.42 25.92 -4.17
CA HIS A 57 8.47 26.53 -3.39
C HIS A 57 9.23 25.46 -2.62
N CYS A 58 10.49 25.26 -3.00
CA CYS A 58 11.42 24.35 -2.34
C CYS A 58 12.28 25.14 -1.37
N ALA A 59 12.49 24.62 -0.16
CA ALA A 59 13.44 25.18 0.80
C ALA A 59 14.51 24.16 1.15
N ASP A 60 15.69 24.66 1.49
CA ASP A 60 16.84 23.82 1.87
C ASP A 60 16.63 23.13 3.24
N SER A 61 15.62 23.55 4.01
CA SER A 61 15.26 23.02 5.33
C SER A 61 13.73 23.09 5.55
N PRO A 62 13.12 22.10 6.24
CA PRO A 62 11.70 22.12 6.54
C PRO A 62 11.33 23.26 7.50
N TRP A 63 12.30 23.70 8.32
CA TRP A 63 12.13 24.84 9.23
C TRP A 63 12.06 26.17 8.49
N ASP A 64 12.75 26.29 7.35
CA ASP A 64 12.73 27.53 6.56
C ASP A 64 11.36 27.73 5.92
N LEU A 65 10.67 26.63 5.56
CA LEU A 65 9.28 26.67 5.18
C LEU A 65 8.45 27.25 6.35
N LEU A 66 8.56 26.70 7.56
CA LEU A 66 7.78 27.16 8.71
C LEU A 66 8.00 28.64 9.07
N GLU A 67 9.24 29.14 8.92
CA GLU A 67 9.58 30.54 9.19
C GLU A 67 9.14 31.50 8.08
N MET A 68 8.87 30.99 6.88
CA MET A 68 8.25 31.77 5.81
C MET A 68 6.81 32.09 6.15
N ARG A 69 6.65 33.22 6.84
CA ARG A 69 5.40 33.97 6.84
C ARG A 69 4.96 34.11 5.40
N THR A 70 3.69 33.82 5.11
CA THR A 70 3.08 34.27 3.86
C THR A 70 3.42 35.72 3.71
N GLU A 71 4.28 36.01 2.74
CA GLU A 71 4.59 37.39 2.44
C GLU A 71 3.24 38.05 2.18
N GLU A 72 2.95 39.17 2.88
CA GLU A 72 1.77 40.01 2.62
C GLU A 72 1.61 40.30 1.11
N SER A 73 2.69 40.11 0.35
CA SER A 73 2.79 40.16 -1.10
C SER A 73 1.85 39.19 -1.84
N LEU A 74 1.50 37.99 -1.36
CA LEU A 74 0.67 37.04 -2.14
C LEU A 74 -0.84 37.20 -1.96
N VAL A 75 -1.28 37.73 -0.82
CA VAL A 75 -2.70 37.88 -0.45
C VAL A 75 -3.52 38.63 -1.52
N PRO A 76 -3.03 39.74 -2.13
CA PRO A 76 -3.79 40.45 -3.16
C PRO A 76 -4.13 39.59 -4.39
N CYS A 77 -3.22 38.69 -4.81
CA CYS A 77 -3.40 37.83 -5.98
C CYS A 77 -4.53 36.82 -5.76
N PHE A 78 -4.50 36.13 -4.62
CA PHE A 78 -5.49 35.12 -4.27
C PHE A 78 -6.85 35.75 -3.95
N SER A 79 -6.85 36.88 -3.25
CA SER A 79 -8.05 37.67 -2.99
C SER A 79 -8.79 38.06 -4.28
N ARG A 80 -8.06 38.41 -5.34
CA ARG A 80 -8.64 38.76 -6.65
C ARG A 80 -9.46 37.61 -7.24
N ILE A 81 -9.08 36.36 -6.98
CA ILE A 81 -9.70 35.17 -7.59
C ILE A 81 -10.58 34.37 -6.64
N ALA A 82 -10.57 34.69 -5.35
CA ALA A 82 -11.33 34.01 -4.28
C ALA A 82 -12.79 33.74 -4.66
N HIS A 83 -13.47 34.73 -5.24
CA HIS A 83 -14.87 34.64 -5.67
C HIS A 83 -15.13 33.64 -6.81
N ARG A 84 -14.09 33.07 -7.43
CA ARG A 84 -14.18 32.08 -8.51
C ARG A 84 -13.76 30.69 -8.07
N ILE A 85 -13.12 30.56 -6.91
CA ILE A 85 -12.68 29.27 -6.40
C ILE A 85 -13.91 28.50 -5.91
N THR A 86 -14.21 27.38 -6.56
CA THR A 86 -15.35 26.52 -6.25
C THR A 86 -14.95 25.24 -5.54
N THR A 87 -13.70 24.80 -5.72
CA THR A 87 -13.13 23.61 -5.10
C THR A 87 -11.79 23.98 -4.47
N VAL A 88 -11.56 23.50 -3.24
CA VAL A 88 -10.25 23.60 -2.57
C VAL A 88 -9.80 22.18 -2.24
N SER A 89 -8.56 21.82 -2.59
CA SER A 89 -7.91 20.58 -2.17
C SER A 89 -6.76 20.90 -1.22
N LEU A 90 -6.71 20.28 -0.04
CA LEU A 90 -5.64 20.45 0.96
C LEU A 90 -5.05 19.08 1.32
N THR A 91 -3.74 19.00 1.51
CA THR A 91 -3.10 17.87 2.21
C THR A 91 -3.33 17.96 3.72
N GLU A 92 -3.40 16.81 4.38
CA GLU A 92 -3.52 16.68 5.83
C GLU A 92 -2.22 17.06 6.55
N SER A 93 -2.00 18.37 6.73
CA SER A 93 -1.03 18.88 7.69
C SER A 93 -1.49 20.21 8.27
N GLU A 94 -1.21 20.45 9.56
CA GLU A 94 -1.52 21.71 10.23
C GLU A 94 -0.95 22.92 9.48
N ASP A 95 0.28 22.78 8.96
CA ASP A 95 0.96 23.83 8.20
C ASP A 95 0.25 24.17 6.89
N THR A 96 -0.27 23.16 6.19
CA THR A 96 -1.05 23.36 4.95
C THR A 96 -2.28 24.21 5.25
N TRP A 97 -2.98 23.91 6.34
CA TRP A 97 -4.16 24.65 6.78
C TRP A 97 -3.83 26.09 7.18
N ASN A 98 -2.82 26.28 8.03
CA ASN A 98 -2.42 27.60 8.50
C ASN A 98 -1.92 28.47 7.34
N TYR A 99 -1.17 27.89 6.40
CA TYR A 99 -0.78 28.57 5.17
C TYR A 99 -2.00 28.97 4.34
N PHE A 100 -2.94 28.06 4.12
CA PHE A 100 -4.16 28.36 3.38
C PHE A 100 -4.98 29.49 4.01
N ILE A 101 -5.16 29.47 5.33
CA ILE A 101 -5.84 30.52 6.10
C ILE A 101 -5.13 31.87 5.90
N SER A 102 -3.80 31.87 5.92
CA SER A 102 -3.01 33.09 5.77
C SER A 102 -3.06 33.70 4.36
N LEU A 103 -3.47 32.94 3.34
CA LEU A 103 -3.76 33.49 2.00
C LEU A 103 -5.06 34.31 1.96
N TYR A 104 -5.95 34.10 2.93
CA TYR A 104 -7.28 34.73 3.00
C TYR A 104 -7.59 35.30 4.41
N PRO A 105 -6.74 36.18 4.97
CA PRO A 105 -6.85 36.60 6.36
C PRO A 105 -8.13 37.38 6.68
N GLU A 106 -8.71 38.07 5.67
CA GLU A 106 -9.89 38.94 5.84
C GLU A 106 -11.04 38.63 4.88
N GLN A 107 -10.88 37.67 3.96
CA GLN A 107 -11.85 37.44 2.89
C GLN A 107 -12.50 36.06 3.00
N PRO A 108 -13.84 35.98 3.18
CA PRO A 108 -14.53 34.70 3.14
C PRO A 108 -14.50 34.11 1.72
N LEU A 109 -14.28 32.81 1.61
CA LEU A 109 -14.30 32.09 0.34
C LEU A 109 -15.75 31.77 -0.06
N LEU A 110 -16.44 32.82 -0.52
CA LEU A 110 -17.90 32.82 -0.76
C LEU A 110 -18.37 31.83 -1.82
N SER A 111 -17.48 31.32 -2.66
CA SER A 111 -17.83 30.46 -3.81
C SER A 111 -17.42 28.99 -3.63
N VAL A 112 -16.65 28.66 -2.59
CA VAL A 112 -16.16 27.30 -2.36
C VAL A 112 -17.32 26.40 -1.97
N GLN A 113 -17.61 25.42 -2.82
CA GLN A 113 -18.70 24.45 -2.65
C GLN A 113 -18.18 23.09 -2.19
N THR A 114 -16.95 22.74 -2.57
CA THR A 114 -16.30 21.47 -2.25
C THR A 114 -14.95 21.71 -1.58
N LEU A 115 -14.73 21.04 -0.45
CA LEU A 115 -13.44 20.93 0.22
C LEU A 115 -12.97 19.49 0.11
N LYS A 116 -11.84 19.26 -0.54
CA LYS A 116 -11.20 17.96 -0.69
C LYS A 116 -9.99 17.90 0.23
N LEU A 117 -9.87 16.85 1.03
CA LEU A 117 -8.76 16.62 1.93
C LEU A 117 -8.04 15.34 1.51
N VAL A 118 -6.74 15.44 1.27
CA VAL A 118 -5.85 14.31 0.95
C VAL A 118 -5.16 13.89 2.24
N LEU A 119 -5.47 12.68 2.72
CA LEU A 119 -5.14 12.23 4.07
C LEU A 119 -4.01 11.20 4.10
N TYR A 120 -3.15 11.31 5.09
CA TYR A 120 -2.05 10.39 5.39
C TYR A 120 -2.32 9.58 6.66
N GLU A 121 -2.90 10.19 7.69
CA GLU A 121 -3.09 9.58 9.02
C GLU A 121 -4.56 9.58 9.45
N GLY A 122 -5.33 10.61 9.09
CA GLY A 122 -6.74 10.75 9.44
C GLY A 122 -7.04 11.46 10.77
N ASP A 123 -6.06 12.12 11.39
CA ASP A 123 -6.18 12.82 12.68
C ASP A 123 -6.21 14.35 12.50
N PHE A 124 -7.31 14.97 12.95
CA PHE A 124 -7.48 16.42 12.96
C PHE A 124 -7.49 17.04 14.37
N ALA A 125 -7.66 16.25 15.43
CA ALA A 125 -7.90 16.78 16.78
C ALA A 125 -6.72 17.59 17.33
N ASN A 126 -5.51 17.31 16.83
CA ASN A 126 -4.29 17.95 17.28
C ASN A 126 -3.96 19.26 16.56
N TYR A 127 -4.78 19.71 15.61
CA TYR A 127 -4.45 20.89 14.79
C TYR A 127 -4.73 22.19 15.54
N GLU A 128 -3.69 22.99 15.74
CA GLU A 128 -3.79 24.35 16.29
C GLU A 128 -3.93 25.40 15.17
N LEU A 129 -5.14 25.53 14.63
CA LEU A 129 -5.39 26.52 13.58
C LEU A 129 -5.39 27.96 14.10
N THR A 130 -4.71 28.84 13.35
CA THR A 130 -4.64 30.28 13.61
C THR A 130 -5.99 30.99 13.54
N ALA A 131 -6.92 30.48 12.71
CA ALA A 131 -8.31 30.95 12.63
C ALA A 131 -9.22 29.87 12.03
N LYS A 132 -10.54 30.00 12.24
CA LYS A 132 -11.52 29.19 11.49
C LYS A 132 -11.58 29.64 10.03
N LEU A 133 -11.77 28.69 9.12
CA LEU A 133 -11.86 28.99 7.69
C LEU A 133 -13.32 29.28 7.27
N PRO A 134 -13.66 30.52 6.87
CA PRO A 134 -15.01 30.89 6.48
C PRO A 134 -15.39 30.37 5.08
N LEU A 135 -16.19 29.30 5.05
CA LEU A 135 -16.67 28.64 3.82
C LEU A 135 -18.21 28.65 3.72
N PRO A 136 -18.85 29.84 3.56
CA PRO A 136 -20.31 29.96 3.66
C PRO A 136 -21.08 29.37 2.48
N ALA A 137 -20.40 28.94 1.40
CA ALA A 137 -20.99 28.20 0.28
C ALA A 137 -20.69 26.70 0.33
N LEU A 138 -19.96 26.20 1.34
CA LEU A 138 -19.58 24.80 1.39
C LEU A 138 -20.82 23.92 1.43
N THR A 139 -20.83 22.91 0.56
CA THR A 139 -21.89 21.89 0.48
C THR A 139 -21.33 20.49 0.55
N ARG A 140 -20.04 20.30 0.28
CA ARG A 140 -19.41 18.98 0.19
C ARG A 140 -18.02 18.96 0.81
N ILE A 141 -17.72 17.89 1.54
CA ILE A 141 -16.38 17.51 1.96
C ILE A 141 -16.05 16.17 1.30
N GLU A 142 -14.86 16.06 0.70
CA GLU A 142 -14.33 14.81 0.15
C GLU A 142 -13.05 14.45 0.91
N LEU A 143 -13.00 13.27 1.52
CA LEU A 143 -11.80 12.72 2.13
C LEU A 143 -11.22 11.69 1.16
N VAL A 144 -9.95 11.86 0.80
CA VAL A 144 -9.27 11.05 -0.21
C VAL A 144 -7.98 10.54 0.41
N ARG A 145 -7.78 9.22 0.39
CA ARG A 145 -6.52 8.62 0.84
C ARG A 145 -5.39 9.12 -0.06
N ASP A 146 -4.28 9.52 0.53
CA ASP A 146 -3.05 9.71 -0.23
C ASP A 146 -2.64 8.38 -0.91
N GLU A 147 -2.03 8.47 -2.08
CA GLU A 147 -1.62 7.29 -2.84
C GLU A 147 -0.43 6.56 -2.18
N GLN A 148 0.36 7.28 -1.37
CA GLN A 148 1.52 6.77 -0.64
C GLN A 148 1.16 5.93 0.59
N VAL A 149 -0.07 6.04 1.11
CA VAL A 149 -0.51 5.33 2.31
C VAL A 149 -1.44 4.17 1.94
N GLN A 150 -1.25 3.00 2.58
CA GLN A 150 -2.07 1.82 2.28
C GLN A 150 -3.50 1.93 2.81
N HIS A 151 -3.68 2.50 4.00
CA HIS A 151 -4.98 2.61 4.66
C HIS A 151 -5.03 3.85 5.54
N VAL A 152 -6.14 4.60 5.49
CA VAL A 152 -6.40 5.74 6.36
C VAL A 152 -7.76 5.55 7.00
N ASP A 153 -7.79 5.64 8.33
CA ASP A 153 -8.99 5.54 9.15
C ASP A 153 -9.17 6.87 9.89
N VAL A 154 -10.32 7.52 9.66
CA VAL A 154 -10.61 8.84 10.24
C VAL A 154 -11.64 8.67 11.35
N ASP A 155 -11.32 9.10 12.57
CA ASP A 155 -12.29 9.10 13.65
C ASP A 155 -13.41 10.12 13.37
N VAL A 156 -14.65 9.73 13.60
CA VAL A 156 -15.82 10.59 13.43
C VAL A 156 -15.74 11.83 14.33
N GLU A 157 -15.15 11.74 15.52
CA GLU A 157 -14.93 12.89 16.40
C GLU A 157 -13.99 13.91 15.74
N ASP A 158 -12.94 13.45 15.05
CA ASP A 158 -12.01 14.32 14.31
C ASP A 158 -12.70 14.98 13.13
N LEU A 159 -13.56 14.25 12.41
CA LEU A 159 -14.36 14.82 11.33
C LEU A 159 -15.39 15.85 11.87
N VAL A 160 -15.92 15.63 13.06
CA VAL A 160 -16.80 16.59 13.74
C VAL A 160 -16.00 17.81 14.19
N TYR A 161 -14.80 17.64 14.73
CA TYR A 161 -13.87 18.71 15.10
C TYR A 161 -13.51 19.55 13.87
N LEU A 162 -13.17 18.93 12.74
CA LEU A 162 -12.96 19.62 11.47
C LEU A 162 -14.13 20.55 11.11
N VAL A 163 -15.36 20.03 11.14
CA VAL A 163 -16.54 20.81 10.75
C VAL A 163 -16.89 21.91 11.76
N GLN A 164 -16.73 21.66 13.06
CA GLN A 164 -17.18 22.58 14.11
C GLN A 164 -16.12 23.61 14.49
N ASP A 165 -14.86 23.19 14.53
CA ASP A 165 -13.75 23.95 15.08
C ASP A 165 -12.79 24.49 14.03
N MET A 166 -12.61 23.80 12.91
CA MET A 166 -11.75 24.32 11.83
C MET A 166 -12.52 25.15 10.79
N LEU A 167 -13.81 24.87 10.56
CA LEU A 167 -14.61 25.53 9.53
C LEU A 167 -15.66 26.50 10.13
N ASP A 168 -15.81 27.68 9.54
CA ASP A 168 -16.91 28.61 9.83
C ASP A 168 -18.00 28.49 8.75
N ILE A 169 -18.99 27.65 9.05
CA ILE A 169 -20.11 27.29 8.16
C ILE A 169 -21.43 27.83 8.76
N PRO A 170 -22.35 28.38 7.94
CA PRO A 170 -23.65 28.84 8.40
C PRO A 170 -24.41 27.77 9.20
N ARG A 171 -24.86 28.13 10.41
CA ARG A 171 -25.58 27.24 11.31
C ARG A 171 -26.77 26.56 10.62
N GLY A 172 -26.90 25.25 10.82
CA GLY A 172 -28.00 24.44 10.31
C GLY A 172 -27.84 24.04 8.84
N ARG A 173 -26.78 24.46 8.15
CA ARG A 173 -26.38 23.85 6.89
C ARG A 173 -25.84 22.45 7.18
N ARG A 174 -26.24 21.47 6.37
CA ARG A 174 -25.59 20.16 6.36
C ARG A 174 -24.88 19.92 5.04
N LEU A 175 -23.83 19.11 5.13
CA LEU A 175 -22.87 18.86 4.06
C LEU A 175 -23.07 17.45 3.47
N SER A 176 -22.58 17.19 2.27
CA SER A 176 -22.36 15.83 1.79
C SER A 176 -20.93 15.40 2.07
N LEU A 177 -20.74 14.18 2.56
CA LEU A 177 -19.42 13.58 2.76
C LEU A 177 -19.13 12.57 1.64
N GLY A 178 -18.00 12.71 0.97
CA GLY A 178 -17.46 11.69 0.07
C GLY A 178 -16.19 11.09 0.62
N LEU A 179 -16.04 9.78 0.50
CA LEU A 179 -14.88 9.02 0.95
C LEU A 179 -14.31 8.28 -0.25
N LYS A 180 -13.01 8.42 -0.49
CA LYS A 180 -12.28 7.67 -1.52
C LYS A 180 -11.11 6.97 -0.85
N ASP A 181 -11.22 5.65 -0.72
CA ASP A 181 -10.21 4.77 -0.12
C ASP A 181 -9.91 5.06 1.37
N ILE A 182 -10.91 5.60 2.09
CA ILE A 182 -10.83 5.96 3.52
C ILE A 182 -11.90 5.21 4.31
N SER A 183 -11.55 4.71 5.51
CA SER A 183 -12.51 4.21 6.50
C SER A 183 -12.84 5.27 7.56
N LEU A 184 -14.01 5.13 8.17
CA LEU A 184 -14.41 5.94 9.31
C LEU A 184 -14.52 5.04 10.54
N SER A 185 -13.92 5.47 11.65
CA SER A 185 -14.10 4.88 12.98
C SER A 185 -14.85 5.85 13.91
N GLY A 186 -15.19 5.42 15.11
CA GLY A 186 -15.98 6.25 16.05
C GLY A 186 -17.48 6.37 15.73
N ASP A 187 -18.15 7.31 16.43
CA ASP A 187 -19.63 7.31 16.52
C ASP A 187 -20.24 8.04 15.33
N THR A 188 -20.44 7.30 14.25
CA THR A 188 -21.07 7.81 13.02
C THR A 188 -22.45 8.47 13.24
N SER A 189 -23.12 8.24 14.38
CA SER A 189 -24.36 8.97 14.71
C SER A 189 -24.13 10.46 14.90
N LEU A 190 -22.93 10.88 15.31
CA LEU A 190 -22.52 12.28 15.42
C LEU A 190 -22.55 12.99 14.05
N LEU A 191 -22.30 12.27 12.95
CA LEU A 191 -22.34 12.83 11.60
C LEU A 191 -23.76 13.18 11.14
N SER A 192 -24.80 12.57 11.71
CA SER A 192 -26.19 12.79 11.31
C SER A 192 -26.67 14.23 11.56
N GLY A 193 -26.02 14.94 12.49
CA GLY A 193 -26.28 16.35 12.75
C GLY A 193 -25.71 17.28 11.66
N GLN A 194 -24.60 16.89 11.03
CA GLN A 194 -23.79 17.75 10.16
C GLN A 194 -23.80 17.33 8.68
N PHE A 195 -24.21 16.09 8.34
CA PHE A 195 -24.15 15.56 6.99
C PHE A 195 -25.48 14.95 6.50
N TYR A 196 -25.82 15.10 5.20
CA TYR A 196 -27.07 14.59 4.60
C TYR A 196 -26.98 13.15 4.05
N ASP A 197 -25.78 12.61 3.74
CA ASP A 197 -25.65 11.44 2.85
C ASP A 197 -24.52 10.43 3.20
N VAL A 198 -24.02 10.40 4.44
CA VAL A 198 -22.92 9.50 4.86
C VAL A 198 -23.21 8.03 4.56
N VAL A 199 -24.48 7.62 4.65
CA VAL A 199 -24.92 6.23 4.52
C VAL A 199 -24.94 5.73 3.07
N ARG A 200 -25.06 6.60 2.05
CA ARG A 200 -25.20 6.19 0.64
C ARG A 200 -23.89 6.10 -0.15
N GLN A 201 -22.84 6.84 0.23
CA GLN A 201 -21.58 6.85 -0.54
C GLN A 201 -20.63 5.71 -0.17
N TRP A 202 -20.82 5.11 1.01
CA TRP A 202 -20.14 3.87 1.44
C TRP A 202 -20.31 2.71 0.44
N GLU A 203 -21.41 2.70 -0.34
CA GLU A 203 -21.80 1.61 -1.25
C GLU A 203 -21.07 1.61 -2.61
N ARG A 204 -20.17 2.56 -2.90
CA ARG A 204 -19.54 2.69 -4.24
C ARG A 204 -18.04 2.42 -4.33
N PHE A 205 -17.32 2.34 -3.21
CA PHE A 205 -15.85 2.40 -3.24
C PHE A 205 -15.09 1.11 -2.89
N VAL A 206 -15.76 -0.04 -2.71
CA VAL A 206 -15.10 -1.34 -2.48
C VAL A 206 -15.17 -2.28 -3.71
N SER A 207 -14.70 -1.84 -4.88
CA SER A 207 -14.10 -2.69 -5.95
C SER A 207 -13.89 -1.94 -7.28
N PRO A 208 -12.82 -2.23 -8.05
CA PRO A 208 -12.72 -1.78 -9.43
C PRO A 208 -13.39 -2.76 -10.42
N MET A 209 -14.10 -2.16 -11.38
CA MET A 209 -14.43 -2.61 -12.75
C MET A 209 -15.51 -3.69 -13.04
N SER A 210 -16.55 -3.18 -13.73
CA SER A 210 -17.26 -3.74 -14.90
C SER A 210 -17.81 -5.18 -14.87
N GLU A 211 -18.99 -5.33 -14.26
CA GLU A 211 -20.22 -5.91 -14.85
C GLU A 211 -21.32 -5.60 -13.84
N VAL A 212 -22.43 -4.97 -14.24
CA VAL A 212 -23.49 -4.54 -13.29
C VAL A 212 -24.22 -5.77 -12.75
N THR A 213 -23.63 -6.37 -11.72
CA THR A 213 -24.30 -7.21 -10.74
C THR A 213 -24.48 -6.37 -9.50
N VAL A 214 -25.71 -6.26 -8.98
CA VAL A 214 -25.98 -5.57 -7.73
C VAL A 214 -25.33 -6.37 -6.59
N THR A 215 -24.21 -5.89 -6.08
CA THR A 215 -23.51 -6.41 -4.91
C THR A 215 -23.67 -5.38 -3.79
N GLN A 216 -24.03 -5.82 -2.58
CA GLN A 216 -24.15 -4.95 -1.42
C GLN A 216 -23.07 -5.32 -0.39
N ASP A 217 -22.28 -4.32 0.01
CA ASP A 217 -21.29 -4.44 1.08
C ASP A 217 -21.92 -3.98 2.40
N ILE A 218 -21.95 -4.87 3.39
CA ILE A 218 -22.50 -4.57 4.71
C ILE A 218 -21.40 -4.77 5.74
N SER A 219 -21.06 -3.70 6.46
CA SER A 219 -20.18 -3.75 7.62
C SER A 219 -20.98 -3.60 8.93
N LEU A 220 -20.48 -4.24 9.97
CA LEU A 220 -20.80 -3.92 11.35
C LEU A 220 -19.49 -3.78 12.11
N ALA A 221 -19.13 -2.55 12.46
CA ALA A 221 -17.99 -2.24 13.33
C ALA A 221 -18.49 -1.73 14.68
N ARG A 222 -17.73 -2.02 15.75
CA ARG A 222 -17.93 -1.37 17.03
C ARG A 222 -17.36 0.05 16.93
N ASP A 223 -18.13 0.97 17.48
CA ASP A 223 -17.74 2.34 17.77
C ASP A 223 -16.44 2.39 18.61
N GLY A 224 -15.40 3.07 18.14
CA GLY A 224 -14.04 3.04 18.69
C GLY A 224 -13.90 3.65 20.09
N THR A 225 -14.94 4.30 20.60
CA THR A 225 -14.92 4.87 21.96
C THR A 225 -15.09 3.78 23.02
N SER A 226 -14.25 3.85 24.06
CA SER A 226 -14.15 2.87 25.15
C SER A 226 -15.42 2.67 25.98
N GLU A 227 -16.49 3.44 25.73
CA GLU A 227 -17.78 3.33 26.43
C GLU A 227 -18.98 2.99 25.51
N GLY A 228 -18.85 3.11 24.18
CA GLY A 228 -19.90 2.84 23.20
C GLY A 228 -20.07 1.36 22.84
N GLY A 229 -20.83 0.60 23.63
CA GLY A 229 -21.18 -0.79 23.25
C GLY A 229 -22.09 -0.86 22.02
N LEU A 230 -22.08 -1.99 21.29
CA LEU A 230 -22.97 -2.29 20.15
C LEU A 230 -24.43 -1.87 20.43
N THR A 231 -24.89 -0.79 19.78
CA THR A 231 -26.21 -0.20 20.04
C THR A 231 -27.34 -0.97 19.35
N ALA A 232 -28.56 -0.88 19.90
CA ALA A 232 -29.73 -1.49 19.27
C ALA A 232 -30.03 -0.92 17.88
N SER A 233 -29.77 0.37 17.68
CA SER A 233 -29.95 1.05 16.40
C SER A 233 -28.97 0.53 15.34
N ALA A 234 -27.70 0.31 15.69
CA ALA A 234 -26.71 -0.27 14.79
C ALA A 234 -27.08 -1.70 14.38
N VAL A 235 -27.54 -2.51 15.35
CA VAL A 235 -28.03 -3.87 15.06
C VAL A 235 -29.24 -3.83 14.13
N ASN A 236 -30.23 -2.96 14.38
CA ASN A 236 -31.40 -2.87 13.50
C ASN A 236 -31.03 -2.42 12.09
N LEU A 237 -30.15 -1.42 11.96
CA LEU A 237 -29.67 -0.96 10.65
C LEU A 237 -28.95 -2.08 9.89
N PHE A 238 -28.10 -2.84 10.58
CA PHE A 238 -27.42 -4.01 10.01
C PHE A 238 -28.43 -5.05 9.49
N LEU A 239 -29.44 -5.39 10.29
CA LEU A 239 -30.47 -6.35 9.91
C LEU A 239 -31.34 -5.84 8.74
N ASP A 240 -31.71 -4.56 8.75
CA ASP A 240 -32.50 -3.94 7.70
C ASP A 240 -31.75 -3.98 6.37
N ARG A 241 -30.45 -3.71 6.38
CA ARG A 241 -29.60 -3.80 5.18
C ARG A 241 -29.48 -5.25 4.70
N LEU A 242 -29.27 -6.19 5.60
CA LEU A 242 -29.17 -7.61 5.27
C LEU A 242 -30.47 -8.14 4.62
N GLY A 243 -31.63 -7.62 5.05
CA GLY A 243 -32.94 -7.95 4.50
C GLY A 243 -33.33 -7.21 3.22
N ALA A 244 -32.68 -6.09 2.88
CA ALA A 244 -33.07 -5.21 1.77
C ALA A 244 -32.94 -5.87 0.39
N LEU A 245 -31.99 -6.78 0.24
CA LEU A 245 -31.87 -7.68 -0.91
C LEU A 245 -32.06 -9.07 -0.33
N PRO A 246 -33.11 -9.84 -0.62
CA PRO A 246 -33.27 -11.22 -0.15
C PRO A 246 -32.71 -12.28 -1.12
N ASP A 247 -32.49 -11.94 -2.40
CA ASP A 247 -31.99 -12.87 -3.43
C ASP A 247 -30.64 -12.44 -4.05
N GLY A 248 -30.18 -11.22 -3.73
CA GLY A 248 -28.96 -10.62 -4.24
C GLY A 248 -27.68 -11.28 -3.72
N LYS A 249 -26.56 -10.94 -4.35
CA LYS A 249 -25.21 -11.25 -3.85
C LYS A 249 -24.91 -10.38 -2.64
N LEU A 250 -24.21 -10.96 -1.67
CA LEU A 250 -23.91 -10.29 -0.41
C LEU A 250 -22.43 -10.42 -0.07
N ASN A 251 -21.79 -9.30 0.20
CA ASN A 251 -20.47 -9.24 0.83
C ASN A 251 -20.67 -8.77 2.27
N LEU A 252 -20.20 -9.57 3.23
CA LEU A 252 -20.49 -9.36 4.63
C LEU A 252 -19.21 -9.23 5.45
N TYR A 253 -19.11 -8.11 6.17
CA TYR A 253 -17.99 -7.76 7.04
C TYR A 253 -18.50 -7.58 8.48
N ILE A 254 -18.04 -8.41 9.41
CA ILE A 254 -18.50 -8.43 10.79
C ILE A 254 -17.30 -8.25 11.72
N LEU A 255 -17.21 -7.12 12.41
CA LEU A 255 -16.18 -6.81 13.40
C LEU A 255 -16.84 -6.71 14.79
N LEU A 256 -16.61 -7.72 15.62
CA LEU A 256 -17.21 -7.90 16.94
C LEU A 256 -16.13 -7.90 18.02
N LEU A 257 -15.37 -6.81 18.09
CA LEU A 257 -14.20 -6.66 18.95
C LEU A 257 -14.54 -5.99 20.29
N HIS A 258 -13.71 -6.30 21.30
CA HIS A 258 -13.72 -5.75 22.66
C HIS A 258 -15.05 -5.92 23.42
N LEU A 259 -15.92 -6.86 23.02
CA LEU A 259 -17.22 -7.15 23.65
C LEU A 259 -17.12 -7.81 25.04
N SER A 260 -15.91 -8.17 25.46
CA SER A 260 -15.56 -8.50 26.84
C SER A 260 -16.16 -7.50 27.83
N GLY A 261 -16.88 -7.98 28.85
CA GLY A 261 -17.61 -7.12 29.80
C GLY A 261 -18.96 -6.55 29.33
N HIS A 262 -19.25 -6.52 28.02
CA HIS A 262 -20.50 -5.95 27.48
C HIS A 262 -21.61 -7.01 27.30
N ALA A 263 -22.19 -7.49 28.38
CA ALA A 263 -23.21 -8.57 28.36
C ALA A 263 -24.42 -8.28 27.45
N ARG A 264 -24.86 -7.01 27.35
CA ARG A 264 -25.98 -6.61 26.47
C ARG A 264 -25.62 -6.70 25.00
N ALA A 265 -24.42 -6.26 24.61
CA ALA A 265 -23.93 -6.35 23.24
C ALA A 265 -23.78 -7.82 22.82
N LYS A 266 -23.15 -8.65 23.66
CA LYS A 266 -23.04 -10.11 23.43
C LYS A 266 -24.41 -10.77 23.28
N ARG A 267 -25.41 -10.36 24.08
CA ARG A 267 -26.79 -10.84 23.94
C ARG A 267 -27.37 -10.46 22.58
N ALA A 268 -27.20 -9.22 22.13
CA ALA A 268 -27.68 -8.76 20.83
C ALA A 268 -27.03 -9.52 19.67
N VAL A 269 -25.71 -9.75 19.72
CA VAL A 269 -24.99 -10.59 18.76
C VAL A 269 -25.62 -11.99 18.70
N ARG A 270 -25.77 -12.64 19.85
CA ARG A 270 -26.34 -14.00 19.94
C ARG A 270 -27.78 -14.10 19.47
N SER A 271 -28.61 -13.10 19.79
CA SER A 271 -30.06 -13.15 19.50
C SER A 271 -30.44 -12.62 18.12
N ALA A 272 -29.59 -11.81 17.49
CA ALA A 272 -29.94 -11.10 16.26
C ALA A 272 -28.92 -11.34 15.13
N ILE A 273 -27.65 -10.98 15.34
CA ILE A 273 -26.62 -11.03 14.29
C ILE A 273 -26.30 -12.48 13.89
N ILE A 274 -26.13 -13.37 14.86
CA ILE A 274 -25.82 -14.78 14.61
C ILE A 274 -26.95 -15.47 13.81
N PRO A 275 -28.23 -15.38 14.20
CA PRO A 275 -29.32 -15.89 13.38
C PRO A 275 -29.34 -15.32 11.96
N ALA A 276 -29.15 -14.01 11.81
CA ALA A 276 -29.16 -13.33 10.53
C ALA A 276 -28.01 -13.79 9.60
N LEU A 277 -26.82 -14.04 10.16
CA LEU A 277 -25.70 -14.66 9.46
C LEU A 277 -26.07 -16.04 8.91
N ARG A 278 -26.71 -16.89 9.73
CA ARG A 278 -27.14 -18.25 9.31
C ARG A 278 -28.09 -18.19 8.12
N GLU A 279 -29.07 -17.29 8.18
CA GLU A 279 -30.08 -17.11 7.14
C GLU A 279 -29.47 -16.60 5.82
N SER A 280 -28.36 -15.87 5.91
CA SER A 280 -27.71 -15.24 4.75
C SER A 280 -26.67 -16.11 4.04
N LEU A 281 -26.25 -17.24 4.63
CA LEU A 281 -25.15 -18.08 4.11
C LEU A 281 -25.30 -18.44 2.63
N SER A 282 -26.52 -18.74 2.18
CA SER A 282 -26.77 -19.18 0.80
C SER A 282 -26.45 -18.14 -0.28
N ARG A 283 -26.23 -16.88 0.14
CA ARG A 283 -26.15 -15.69 -0.71
C ARG A 283 -24.80 -15.00 -0.65
N LEU A 284 -23.97 -15.36 0.33
CA LEU A 284 -22.67 -14.77 0.55
C LEU A 284 -21.75 -15.05 -0.63
N GLU A 285 -21.08 -14.01 -1.11
CA GLU A 285 -19.98 -14.08 -2.08
C GLU A 285 -18.64 -13.85 -1.38
N LEU A 286 -18.59 -12.90 -0.43
CA LEU A 286 -17.45 -12.66 0.46
C LEU A 286 -17.94 -12.64 1.91
N LEU A 287 -17.17 -13.24 2.81
CA LEU A 287 -17.42 -13.21 4.25
C LEU A 287 -16.12 -12.93 4.99
N TRP A 288 -16.09 -11.83 5.75
CA TRP A 288 -15.01 -11.52 6.69
C TRP A 288 -15.61 -11.34 8.09
N ILE A 289 -15.17 -12.15 9.04
CA ILE A 289 -15.55 -12.03 10.45
C ILE A 289 -14.29 -11.88 11.29
N ARG A 290 -14.26 -10.86 12.14
CA ARG A 290 -13.33 -10.73 13.26
C ARG A 290 -14.14 -10.61 14.55
N CYS A 291 -13.87 -11.41 15.56
CA CYS A 291 -14.65 -11.37 16.80
C CYS A 291 -13.83 -11.74 18.04
N ASP A 292 -14.30 -11.29 19.22
CA ASP A 292 -13.80 -11.77 20.50
C ASP A 292 -13.87 -13.30 20.61
N GLU A 293 -12.86 -13.91 21.25
CA GLU A 293 -12.75 -15.37 21.48
C GLU A 293 -14.02 -16.00 22.05
N GLU A 294 -14.68 -15.32 23.00
CA GLU A 294 -15.88 -15.81 23.66
C GLU A 294 -17.08 -16.03 22.70
N LEU A 295 -17.03 -15.50 21.48
CA LEU A 295 -18.08 -15.62 20.47
C LEU A 295 -17.72 -16.60 19.35
N ILE A 296 -16.45 -17.01 19.26
CA ILE A 296 -15.95 -17.92 18.21
C ILE A 296 -16.78 -19.22 18.16
N PRO A 297 -17.07 -19.91 19.28
CA PRO A 297 -17.87 -21.13 19.23
C PRO A 297 -19.27 -20.93 18.63
N GLU A 298 -19.98 -19.86 19.00
CA GLU A 298 -21.33 -19.61 18.47
C GLU A 298 -21.31 -19.16 17.01
N ILE A 299 -20.30 -18.41 16.58
CA ILE A 299 -20.11 -18.02 15.19
C ILE A 299 -19.78 -19.23 14.33
N LEU A 300 -18.82 -20.06 14.73
CA LEU A 300 -18.48 -21.30 14.01
C LEU A 300 -19.69 -22.24 13.92
N ALA A 301 -20.48 -22.37 14.98
CA ALA A 301 -21.73 -23.14 14.96
C ALA A 301 -22.75 -22.56 13.97
N ALA A 302 -22.79 -21.23 13.82
CA ALA A 302 -23.64 -20.55 12.84
C ALA A 302 -23.18 -20.84 11.40
N LEU A 303 -21.88 -20.72 11.13
CA LEU A 303 -21.29 -21.04 9.82
C LEU A 303 -21.49 -22.50 9.43
N SER A 304 -21.52 -23.42 10.40
CA SER A 304 -21.81 -24.84 10.17
C SER A 304 -23.29 -25.17 9.94
N SER A 305 -24.21 -24.21 10.07
CA SER A 305 -25.66 -24.49 10.08
C SER A 305 -26.29 -24.63 8.69
N GLY A 306 -25.64 -24.17 7.63
CA GLY A 306 -26.19 -24.19 6.27
C GLY A 306 -25.14 -24.05 5.17
N PRO A 307 -25.51 -24.33 3.91
CA PRO A 307 -24.61 -24.25 2.76
C PRO A 307 -24.30 -22.80 2.36
N ALA A 308 -23.10 -22.58 1.81
CA ALA A 308 -22.66 -21.30 1.26
C ALA A 308 -22.22 -21.46 -0.21
N PRO A 309 -23.15 -21.76 -1.14
CA PRO A 309 -22.83 -22.21 -2.49
C PRO A 309 -22.18 -21.15 -3.38
N ARG A 310 -22.32 -19.87 -3.02
CA ARG A 310 -21.81 -18.71 -3.77
C ARG A 310 -20.53 -18.13 -3.17
N LEU A 311 -20.12 -18.59 -1.99
CA LEU A 311 -19.00 -18.02 -1.24
C LEU A 311 -17.70 -18.26 -2.00
N LYS A 312 -16.98 -17.19 -2.33
CA LYS A 312 -15.70 -17.21 -3.06
C LYS A 312 -14.51 -16.98 -2.12
N LYS A 313 -14.69 -16.14 -1.10
CA LYS A 313 -13.68 -15.80 -0.11
C LYS A 313 -14.24 -15.87 1.30
N PHE A 314 -13.48 -16.46 2.21
CA PHE A 314 -13.80 -16.55 3.63
C PHE A 314 -12.61 -16.10 4.46
N GLN A 315 -12.81 -15.10 5.31
CA GLN A 315 -11.82 -14.63 6.29
C GLN A 315 -12.41 -14.72 7.70
N PHE A 316 -11.67 -15.35 8.60
CA PHE A 316 -12.07 -15.51 10.00
C PHE A 316 -10.88 -15.25 10.91
N ALA A 317 -11.02 -14.33 11.86
CA ALA A 317 -9.94 -13.92 12.75
C ALA A 317 -10.44 -13.62 14.18
N SER A 318 -9.56 -13.70 15.17
CA SER A 318 -9.83 -13.28 16.55
C SER A 318 -9.36 -11.84 16.82
N SER A 319 -9.78 -11.26 17.95
CA SER A 319 -9.10 -10.08 18.51
C SER A 319 -7.75 -10.52 19.11
N LEU A 320 -6.69 -9.74 18.89
CA LEU A 320 -5.32 -10.08 19.31
C LEU A 320 -5.00 -9.65 20.76
N ASP A 321 -5.95 -9.05 21.48
CA ASP A 321 -5.65 -8.27 22.69
C ASP A 321 -5.34 -9.09 23.96
N ARG A 322 -5.16 -10.42 23.89
CA ARG A 322 -5.01 -11.24 25.09
C ARG A 322 -3.88 -12.24 25.02
N THR A 323 -2.98 -12.11 25.99
CA THR A 323 -2.09 -13.18 26.41
C THR A 323 -2.93 -14.37 26.93
N GLY A 324 -2.75 -15.56 26.35
CA GLY A 324 -3.46 -16.80 26.70
C GLY A 324 -4.68 -17.14 25.84
N ALA A 325 -4.72 -16.66 24.60
CA ALA A 325 -5.81 -16.92 23.65
C ALA A 325 -6.07 -18.41 23.46
N ILE A 326 -7.33 -18.85 23.63
CA ILE A 326 -7.71 -20.24 23.33
C ILE A 326 -7.96 -20.34 21.83
N SER A 327 -7.06 -21.01 21.12
CA SER A 327 -7.29 -21.28 19.70
C SER A 327 -8.38 -22.34 19.51
N HIS A 328 -9.29 -22.08 18.57
CA HIS A 328 -10.42 -22.96 18.30
C HIS A 328 -10.20 -23.79 17.05
N THR A 329 -10.53 -25.09 17.09
CA THR A 329 -10.47 -25.93 15.90
C THR A 329 -11.66 -25.63 14.96
N LEU A 330 -11.39 -25.41 13.68
CA LEU A 330 -12.42 -25.22 12.66
C LEU A 330 -13.32 -26.46 12.55
N PRO A 331 -14.66 -26.29 12.51
CA PRO A 331 -15.56 -27.42 12.35
C PRO A 331 -15.40 -28.09 10.99
N VAL A 332 -15.37 -29.43 10.98
CA VAL A 332 -15.33 -30.23 9.74
C VAL A 332 -16.54 -29.99 8.84
N ASN A 333 -17.65 -29.54 9.41
CA ASN A 333 -18.91 -29.28 8.73
C ASN A 333 -19.16 -27.80 8.44
N LEU A 334 -18.11 -26.96 8.40
CA LEU A 334 -18.24 -25.57 7.97
C LEU A 334 -19.05 -25.47 6.67
N PHE A 335 -19.97 -24.52 6.62
CA PHE A 335 -20.92 -24.32 5.52
C PHE A 335 -21.70 -25.58 5.16
N ALA A 336 -22.05 -26.39 6.16
CA ALA A 336 -22.65 -27.73 5.99
C ALA A 336 -21.86 -28.63 5.01
N GLY A 337 -20.55 -28.40 4.87
CA GLY A 337 -19.68 -29.08 3.91
C GLY A 337 -19.86 -28.67 2.45
N HIS A 338 -20.57 -27.56 2.15
CA HIS A 338 -20.94 -27.17 0.80
C HIS A 338 -20.64 -25.69 0.49
N ALA A 339 -19.44 -25.43 -0.05
CA ALA A 339 -19.01 -24.15 -0.60
C ALA A 339 -18.22 -24.31 -1.93
N PRO A 340 -18.84 -24.84 -3.01
CA PRO A 340 -18.15 -25.19 -4.26
C PRO A 340 -17.45 -24.01 -4.97
N ALA A 341 -17.86 -22.78 -4.71
CA ALA A 341 -17.24 -21.58 -5.28
C ALA A 341 -16.04 -21.05 -4.48
N LEU A 342 -15.77 -21.60 -3.28
CA LEU A 342 -14.76 -21.08 -2.37
C LEU A 342 -13.36 -21.33 -2.92
N ARG A 343 -12.55 -20.28 -3.04
CA ARG A 343 -11.19 -20.33 -3.60
C ARG A 343 -10.13 -19.73 -2.68
N ASP A 344 -10.51 -18.76 -1.87
CA ASP A 344 -9.61 -18.02 -0.98
C ASP A 344 -10.11 -18.16 0.48
N VAL A 345 -9.24 -18.66 1.35
CA VAL A 345 -9.49 -18.79 2.77
C VAL A 345 -8.39 -18.10 3.56
N GLN A 346 -8.79 -17.28 4.52
CA GLN A 346 -7.95 -16.81 5.60
C GLN A 346 -8.61 -17.24 6.91
N ALA A 347 -7.85 -17.92 7.76
CA ALA A 347 -8.40 -18.43 9.01
C ALA A 347 -7.36 -18.19 10.09
N ASP A 348 -7.37 -17.00 10.65
CA ASP A 348 -6.44 -16.58 11.69
C ASP A 348 -6.98 -17.07 13.04
N SER A 349 -6.07 -17.34 13.99
CA SER A 349 -6.43 -17.79 15.36
C SER A 349 -7.30 -19.06 15.45
N SER A 350 -7.31 -19.89 14.39
CA SER A 350 -8.04 -21.16 14.38
C SER A 350 -7.14 -22.32 13.98
N HIS A 351 -7.31 -23.49 14.60
CA HIS A 351 -6.64 -24.72 14.19
C HIS A 351 -7.40 -25.43 13.09
N PHE A 352 -6.67 -25.96 12.11
CA PHE A 352 -7.24 -26.90 11.16
C PHE A 352 -7.46 -28.26 11.85
N PRO A 353 -8.61 -28.92 11.64
CA PRO A 353 -8.84 -30.26 12.15
C PRO A 353 -7.96 -31.28 11.43
N ALA A 354 -7.75 -32.44 12.06
CA ALA A 354 -7.01 -33.55 11.45
C ALA A 354 -7.78 -34.22 10.28
N SER A 355 -9.08 -33.95 10.14
CA SER A 355 -9.90 -34.46 9.03
C SER A 355 -10.25 -33.34 8.06
N ALA A 356 -10.44 -33.70 6.79
CA ALA A 356 -10.76 -32.73 5.74
C ALA A 356 -12.04 -31.94 6.04
N ILE A 357 -12.04 -30.66 5.67
CA ILE A 357 -13.22 -29.80 5.64
C ILE A 357 -13.77 -29.85 4.21
N PRO A 358 -14.90 -30.53 3.92
CA PRO A 358 -15.36 -30.72 2.54
C PRO A 358 -15.64 -29.41 1.80
N ALA A 359 -16.06 -28.36 2.52
CA ALA A 359 -16.27 -27.04 1.94
C ALA A 359 -14.97 -26.42 1.38
N PHE A 360 -13.80 -26.85 1.85
CA PHE A 360 -12.50 -26.31 1.45
C PHE A 360 -11.84 -27.13 0.33
N ALA A 361 -12.50 -28.16 -0.20
CA ALA A 361 -11.96 -29.03 -1.24
C ALA A 361 -11.49 -28.29 -2.51
N GLY A 362 -12.10 -27.14 -2.82
CA GLY A 362 -11.77 -26.30 -3.98
C GLY A 362 -10.90 -25.08 -3.67
N VAL A 363 -10.42 -24.92 -2.43
CA VAL A 363 -9.60 -23.77 -2.00
C VAL A 363 -8.22 -23.85 -2.66
N ARG A 364 -7.80 -22.74 -3.25
CA ARG A 364 -6.53 -22.59 -3.97
C ARG A 364 -5.56 -21.66 -3.28
N VAL A 365 -6.07 -20.69 -2.52
CA VAL A 365 -5.26 -19.73 -1.75
C VAL A 365 -5.62 -19.90 -0.28
N LEU A 366 -4.60 -20.11 0.54
CA LEU A 366 -4.71 -20.12 2.00
C LEU A 366 -3.80 -19.04 2.56
N THR A 367 -4.36 -18.13 3.35
CA THR A 367 -3.61 -17.16 4.14
C THR A 367 -3.69 -17.55 5.61
N ARG A 368 -2.52 -17.54 6.26
CA ARG A 368 -2.35 -17.79 7.68
C ARG A 368 -1.62 -16.60 8.27
N ASP A 369 -2.37 -15.73 8.91
CA ASP A 369 -1.78 -14.78 9.83
C ASP A 369 -1.57 -15.50 11.16
N LEU A 370 -0.31 -15.64 11.56
CA LEU A 370 0.05 -16.27 12.81
C LEU A 370 0.17 -15.24 13.94
N ASP A 371 0.18 -13.92 13.68
CA ASP A 371 0.39 -12.85 14.66
C ASP A 371 -0.45 -13.04 15.96
N GLY A 372 0.17 -12.94 17.16
CA GLY A 372 -0.45 -13.24 18.46
C GLY A 372 0.48 -13.81 19.55
N ASP A 373 -0.09 -14.34 20.65
CA ASP A 373 0.66 -14.81 21.83
C ASP A 373 1.35 -16.19 21.66
N TYR A 374 2.51 -16.37 22.32
CA TYR A 374 3.50 -17.45 22.14
C TYR A 374 2.99 -18.89 22.35
N GLU A 375 1.93 -19.11 23.13
CA GLU A 375 1.54 -20.48 23.53
C GLU A 375 0.84 -21.28 22.40
N GLY A 376 0.21 -20.61 21.42
CA GLY A 376 -0.60 -21.26 20.39
C GLY A 376 0.19 -22.02 19.31
N ILE A 377 1.51 -21.79 19.21
CA ILE A 377 2.32 -22.28 18.09
C ILE A 377 2.62 -23.78 18.16
N ARG A 378 2.69 -24.34 19.37
CA ARG A 378 2.89 -25.80 19.56
C ARG A 378 1.76 -26.63 19.01
N GLU A 379 0.58 -26.02 18.90
CA GLU A 379 -0.62 -26.64 18.33
C GLU A 379 -0.77 -26.34 16.83
N LEU A 380 0.20 -25.66 16.23
CA LEU A 380 0.26 -25.46 14.79
C LEU A 380 0.71 -26.78 14.11
N HIS A 381 -0.18 -27.24 13.24
CA HIS A 381 -0.04 -28.49 12.49
C HIS A 381 -0.21 -28.19 10.99
N PRO A 382 0.86 -27.74 10.31
CA PRO A 382 0.77 -27.24 8.94
C PRO A 382 0.39 -28.33 7.93
N GLU A 383 0.62 -29.61 8.25
CA GLU A 383 0.17 -30.74 7.43
C GLU A 383 -1.36 -30.74 7.22
N ARG A 384 -2.10 -30.21 8.20
CA ARG A 384 -3.57 -30.15 8.16
C ARG A 384 -4.10 -29.13 7.16
N PHE A 385 -3.26 -28.18 6.72
CA PHE A 385 -3.62 -27.26 5.65
C PHE A 385 -3.88 -28.04 4.36
N PHE A 386 -3.02 -28.99 4.02
CA PHE A 386 -3.15 -29.82 2.81
C PHE A 386 -4.26 -30.87 2.95
N VAL A 387 -4.52 -31.37 4.17
CA VAL A 387 -5.67 -32.25 4.43
C VAL A 387 -6.99 -31.52 4.19
N SER A 388 -7.09 -30.26 4.63
CA SER A 388 -8.32 -29.48 4.52
C SER A 388 -8.48 -28.80 3.16
N CYS A 389 -7.37 -28.39 2.54
CA CYS A 389 -7.30 -27.70 1.25
C CYS A 389 -6.47 -28.53 0.25
N PRO A 390 -6.98 -29.67 -0.26
CA PRO A 390 -6.21 -30.55 -1.16
C PRO A 390 -5.89 -29.91 -2.53
N ALA A 391 -6.63 -28.87 -2.94
CA ALA A 391 -6.41 -28.12 -4.17
C ALA A 391 -5.53 -26.87 -3.99
N LEU A 392 -4.82 -26.76 -2.86
CA LEU A 392 -4.03 -25.58 -2.51
C LEU A 392 -2.89 -25.35 -3.53
N GLU A 393 -2.90 -24.16 -4.15
CA GLU A 393 -1.90 -23.70 -5.12
C GLU A 393 -1.02 -22.58 -4.56
N GLU A 394 -1.50 -21.86 -3.55
CA GLU A 394 -0.82 -20.72 -2.94
C GLU A 394 -1.00 -20.71 -1.43
N LEU A 395 0.11 -20.61 -0.70
CA LEU A 395 0.15 -20.51 0.76
C LEU A 395 0.82 -19.19 1.14
N ARG A 396 0.15 -18.39 1.95
CA ARG A 396 0.67 -17.15 2.52
C ARG A 396 0.75 -17.29 4.02
N ILE A 397 1.91 -17.05 4.59
CA ILE A 397 2.15 -17.11 6.03
C ILE A 397 2.67 -15.74 6.46
N THR A 398 2.02 -15.13 7.45
CA THR A 398 2.56 -14.01 8.21
C THR A 398 2.85 -14.51 9.62
N GLY A 399 3.98 -14.15 10.24
CA GLY A 399 4.35 -14.73 11.52
C GLY A 399 5.26 -13.87 12.38
N ASN A 400 4.78 -12.67 12.75
CA ASN A 400 5.51 -11.75 13.59
C ASN A 400 5.48 -12.24 15.06
N GLY A 401 6.65 -12.30 15.71
CA GLY A 401 6.79 -12.63 17.13
C GLY A 401 6.84 -14.11 17.51
N TYR A 402 6.90 -15.04 16.56
CA TYR A 402 6.75 -16.49 16.83
C TYR A 402 7.98 -17.34 16.59
N ASP A 403 8.26 -18.25 17.52
CA ASP A 403 9.17 -19.38 17.32
C ASP A 403 8.42 -20.52 16.60
N LEU A 404 8.59 -20.60 15.28
CA LEU A 404 7.97 -21.61 14.43
C LEU A 404 8.57 -23.00 14.67
N HIS A 405 9.74 -23.16 15.27
CA HIS A 405 10.34 -24.49 15.52
C HIS A 405 9.50 -25.39 16.42
N ASP A 406 8.65 -24.81 17.26
CA ASP A 406 7.76 -25.55 18.16
C ASP A 406 6.57 -26.20 17.44
N ALA A 407 6.32 -25.86 16.16
CA ALA A 407 5.24 -26.43 15.36
C ALA A 407 5.64 -27.76 14.67
N SER A 408 4.62 -28.53 14.24
CA SER A 408 4.82 -29.89 13.69
C SER A 408 5.19 -29.93 12.20
N TRP A 409 6.22 -29.19 11.77
CA TRP A 409 6.60 -29.08 10.35
C TRP A 409 7.01 -30.41 9.71
N ASP A 410 7.67 -31.29 10.47
CA ASP A 410 8.10 -32.63 10.01
C ASP A 410 6.93 -33.53 9.56
N ALA A 411 5.71 -33.23 9.99
CA ALA A 411 4.51 -33.97 9.59
C ALA A 411 3.98 -33.54 8.21
N CYS A 412 4.51 -32.47 7.62
CA CYS A 412 4.06 -31.97 6.34
C CYS A 412 4.29 -32.99 5.22
N PRO A 413 3.34 -33.11 4.27
CA PRO A 413 3.54 -33.96 3.12
C PRO A 413 4.76 -33.47 2.33
N PRO A 414 5.55 -34.38 1.73
CA PRO A 414 6.64 -33.98 0.85
C PRO A 414 6.13 -33.04 -0.23
N PRO A 415 6.89 -32.00 -0.62
CA PRO A 415 6.42 -31.00 -1.59
C PRO A 415 5.89 -31.59 -2.90
N ALA A 416 6.49 -32.69 -3.36
CA ALA A 416 6.07 -33.45 -4.55
C ALA A 416 4.64 -34.02 -4.49
N MET A 417 4.03 -34.07 -3.31
CA MET A 417 2.65 -34.51 -3.09
C MET A 417 1.65 -33.35 -2.98
N THR A 418 2.12 -32.11 -3.08
CA THR A 418 1.29 -30.90 -2.99
C THR A 418 1.03 -30.32 -4.38
N ASN A 419 -0.04 -29.52 -4.52
CA ASN A 419 -0.30 -28.71 -5.71
C ASN A 419 0.29 -27.30 -5.58
N LEU A 420 1.13 -27.07 -4.56
CA LEU A 420 1.61 -25.76 -4.20
C LEU A 420 2.53 -25.22 -5.30
N ARG A 421 2.26 -23.99 -5.73
CA ARG A 421 3.00 -23.30 -6.81
C ARG A 421 3.55 -21.96 -6.36
N ARG A 422 2.93 -21.36 -5.34
CA ARG A 422 3.32 -20.07 -4.78
C ARG A 422 3.39 -20.16 -3.26
N LEU A 423 4.48 -19.65 -2.71
CA LEU A 423 4.68 -19.50 -1.28
C LEU A 423 5.02 -18.04 -1.00
N THR A 424 4.30 -17.43 -0.07
CA THR A 424 4.59 -16.08 0.43
C THR A 424 4.78 -16.16 1.94
N ILE A 425 5.88 -15.62 2.44
CA ILE A 425 6.21 -15.58 3.86
C ILE A 425 6.47 -14.11 4.20
N ASN A 426 5.76 -13.55 5.17
CA ASN A 426 5.87 -12.15 5.55
C ASN A 426 6.18 -11.98 7.03
N VAL A 427 7.15 -11.11 7.35
CA VAL A 427 7.44 -10.61 8.70
C VAL A 427 7.57 -11.75 9.72
N VAL A 428 8.50 -12.68 9.47
CA VAL A 428 8.83 -13.73 10.43
C VAL A 428 10.09 -13.29 11.17
N ASP A 429 9.96 -13.01 12.46
CA ASP A 429 10.94 -12.25 13.27
C ASP A 429 12.32 -12.90 13.42
N HIS A 430 12.46 -14.16 13.05
CA HIS A 430 13.72 -14.90 13.16
C HIS A 430 14.09 -15.60 11.85
N GLU A 431 15.38 -15.48 11.49
CA GLU A 431 15.93 -16.12 10.30
C GLU A 431 15.69 -17.63 10.25
N LEU A 432 15.80 -18.30 11.40
CA LEU A 432 15.66 -19.75 11.50
C LEU A 432 14.22 -20.22 11.24
N ASP A 433 13.25 -19.39 11.61
CA ASP A 433 11.83 -19.67 11.39
C ASP A 433 11.46 -19.49 9.92
N THR A 434 12.00 -18.45 9.27
CA THR A 434 11.87 -18.27 7.83
C THR A 434 12.50 -19.45 7.08
N ASP A 435 13.73 -19.84 7.43
CA ASP A 435 14.44 -20.97 6.83
C ASP A 435 13.65 -22.27 7.00
N LEU A 436 13.09 -22.52 8.19
CA LEU A 436 12.26 -23.68 8.48
C LEU A 436 11.04 -23.77 7.55
N VAL A 437 10.30 -22.67 7.36
CA VAL A 437 9.12 -22.64 6.49
C VAL A 437 9.51 -22.84 5.03
N VAL A 438 10.55 -22.15 4.57
CA VAL A 438 11.04 -22.30 3.19
C VAL A 438 11.50 -23.73 2.97
N HIS A 439 12.29 -24.32 3.87
CA HIS A 439 12.77 -25.71 3.76
C HIS A 439 11.62 -26.71 3.76
N THR A 440 10.55 -26.44 4.50
CA THR A 440 9.41 -27.36 4.58
C THR A 440 8.59 -27.38 3.29
N PHE A 441 8.34 -26.23 2.67
CA PHE A 441 7.42 -26.14 1.53
C PHE A 441 8.07 -25.93 0.19
N ALA A 442 9.22 -25.29 0.13
CA ALA A 442 9.84 -24.93 -1.13
C ALA A 442 10.25 -26.16 -1.94
N HIS A 443 10.05 -26.09 -3.25
CA HIS A 443 10.56 -27.10 -4.18
C HIS A 443 10.84 -26.51 -5.55
N THR A 444 11.65 -27.21 -6.34
CA THR A 444 12.11 -26.77 -7.68
C THR A 444 10.96 -26.49 -8.67
N GLY A 445 9.84 -27.19 -8.51
CA GLY A 445 8.62 -27.01 -9.33
C GLY A 445 7.76 -25.79 -8.98
N MET A 446 8.08 -25.02 -7.94
CA MET A 446 7.32 -23.82 -7.58
C MET A 446 7.56 -22.68 -8.56
N ALA A 447 6.47 -22.02 -8.94
CA ALA A 447 6.48 -20.84 -9.79
C ALA A 447 6.94 -19.59 -9.03
N SER A 448 6.52 -19.39 -7.78
CA SER A 448 6.99 -18.24 -6.97
C SER A 448 7.29 -18.65 -5.55
N ILE A 449 8.36 -18.08 -5.00
CA ILE A 449 8.60 -18.04 -3.56
C ILE A 449 8.97 -16.61 -3.24
N ASP A 450 8.21 -15.98 -2.37
CA ASP A 450 8.36 -14.59 -1.97
C ASP A 450 8.52 -14.55 -0.45
N VAL A 451 9.64 -14.02 0.03
CA VAL A 451 9.99 -13.98 1.45
C VAL A 451 10.25 -12.53 1.84
N ASP A 452 9.45 -12.00 2.74
CA ASP A 452 9.62 -10.68 3.34
C ASP A 452 10.11 -10.84 4.77
N THR A 453 11.34 -10.38 5.02
CA THR A 453 12.06 -10.63 6.28
C THR A 453 12.71 -9.37 6.83
N THR A 454 12.69 -9.23 8.14
CA THR A 454 13.45 -8.19 8.85
C THR A 454 14.90 -8.60 9.09
N ASP A 455 15.25 -9.88 8.88
CA ASP A 455 16.62 -10.41 9.00
C ASP A 455 16.98 -11.30 7.81
N VAL A 456 18.09 -11.01 7.15
CA VAL A 456 18.43 -11.61 5.86
C VAL A 456 19.34 -12.82 6.06
N SER A 457 18.78 -14.02 6.08
CA SER A 457 19.57 -15.24 6.25
C SER A 457 20.16 -15.74 4.93
N ASN A 458 21.49 -15.91 4.91
CA ASN A 458 22.20 -16.57 3.80
C ASN A 458 21.66 -17.99 3.54
N ALA A 459 21.29 -18.73 4.59
CA ALA A 459 20.73 -20.07 4.47
C ALA A 459 19.41 -20.07 3.68
N THR A 460 18.49 -19.17 4.05
CA THR A 460 17.22 -18.98 3.35
C THR A 460 17.47 -18.57 1.90
N LEU A 461 18.36 -17.60 1.65
CA LEU A 461 18.64 -17.17 0.29
C LEU A 461 19.25 -18.30 -0.56
N ASN A 462 20.24 -19.03 -0.06
CA ASN A 462 20.83 -20.16 -0.78
C ASN A 462 19.77 -21.21 -1.12
N LEU A 463 18.85 -21.48 -0.18
CA LEU A 463 17.75 -22.39 -0.41
C LEU A 463 16.82 -21.87 -1.53
N LEU A 464 16.44 -20.60 -1.50
CA LEU A 464 15.65 -19.96 -2.55
C LEU A 464 16.35 -20.09 -3.92
N LEU A 465 17.64 -19.76 -3.99
CA LEU A 465 18.43 -19.77 -5.24
C LEU A 465 18.71 -21.19 -5.76
N SER A 466 18.90 -22.18 -4.88
CA SER A 466 19.13 -23.58 -5.27
C SER A 466 17.97 -24.17 -6.07
N HIS A 467 16.75 -23.65 -5.86
CA HIS A 467 15.58 -24.04 -6.65
C HIS A 467 15.61 -23.57 -8.10
N LEU A 468 16.58 -22.74 -8.45
CA LEU A 468 16.82 -22.29 -9.80
C LEU A 468 18.05 -22.95 -10.41
N ASP A 469 18.77 -23.86 -9.73
CA ASP A 469 20.07 -24.42 -10.19
C ASP A 469 20.07 -25.07 -11.57
N ASP A 470 18.91 -25.53 -12.03
CA ASP A 470 18.70 -26.07 -13.37
C ASP A 470 18.56 -24.99 -14.46
N SER A 471 18.54 -23.70 -14.10
CA SER A 471 18.44 -22.56 -15.02
C SER A 471 19.83 -22.05 -15.39
N GLU A 472 20.25 -22.21 -16.64
CA GLU A 472 21.54 -21.68 -17.09
C GLU A 472 21.60 -20.14 -17.09
N ASP A 473 20.45 -19.51 -17.31
CA ASP A 473 20.30 -18.07 -17.48
C ASP A 473 19.34 -17.52 -16.43
N LEU A 474 19.81 -16.53 -15.67
CA LEU A 474 19.05 -15.86 -14.62
C LEU A 474 18.90 -14.37 -14.91
N GLU A 475 17.77 -13.80 -14.49
CA GLU A 475 17.57 -12.36 -14.45
C GLU A 475 17.49 -11.91 -12.98
N LEU A 476 18.18 -10.82 -12.65
CA LEU A 476 18.14 -10.21 -11.33
C LEU A 476 17.36 -8.89 -11.43
N ASP A 477 16.45 -8.67 -10.50
CA ASP A 477 15.67 -7.45 -10.36
C ASP A 477 15.82 -6.94 -8.93
N VAL A 478 16.31 -5.71 -8.79
CA VAL A 478 16.49 -5.04 -7.50
C VAL A 478 15.63 -3.80 -7.51
N THR A 479 14.63 -3.78 -6.63
CA THR A 479 13.69 -2.67 -6.52
C THR A 479 13.73 -2.12 -5.11
N TRP A 480 13.79 -0.80 -4.99
CA TRP A 480 13.74 -0.12 -3.70
C TRP A 480 12.49 0.73 -3.62
N PHE A 481 11.69 0.54 -2.56
CA PHE A 481 10.43 1.25 -2.37
C PHE A 481 10.10 1.37 -0.87
N ASN A 482 9.84 2.60 -0.39
CA ASN A 482 9.45 2.89 1.00
C ASN A 482 10.32 2.15 2.05
N THR A 483 11.65 2.31 1.94
CA THR A 483 12.68 1.64 2.77
C THR A 483 12.76 0.11 2.66
N ILE A 484 11.96 -0.51 1.79
CA ILE A 484 12.02 -1.95 1.53
C ILE A 484 12.83 -2.19 0.25
N VAL A 485 13.85 -3.04 0.37
CA VAL A 485 14.57 -3.57 -0.78
C VAL A 485 13.95 -4.90 -1.19
N PHE A 486 13.60 -5.03 -2.46
CA PHE A 486 13.11 -6.25 -3.09
C PHE A 486 14.20 -6.77 -4.02
N CYS A 487 14.65 -7.99 -3.76
CA CYS A 487 15.60 -8.69 -4.62
C CYS A 487 14.92 -9.93 -5.21
N SER A 488 14.59 -9.87 -6.49
CA SER A 488 13.94 -10.95 -7.22
C SER A 488 14.87 -11.57 -8.25
N VAL A 489 15.02 -12.89 -8.21
CA VAL A 489 15.73 -13.69 -9.22
C VAL A 489 14.73 -14.49 -10.03
N TYR A 490 14.84 -14.39 -11.35
CA TYR A 490 14.00 -15.10 -12.32
C TYR A 490 14.82 -16.10 -13.12
N ASP A 491 14.19 -17.18 -13.53
CA ASP A 491 14.72 -17.95 -14.66
C ASP A 491 14.50 -17.19 -15.98
N SER A 492 15.24 -17.55 -17.03
CA SER A 492 15.15 -16.91 -18.35
C SER A 492 13.77 -17.00 -19.01
N SER A 493 12.93 -17.95 -18.60
CA SER A 493 11.54 -18.06 -19.07
C SER A 493 10.59 -17.16 -18.30
N ARG A 494 11.04 -16.59 -17.17
CA ARG A 494 10.24 -15.91 -16.14
C ARG A 494 9.09 -16.75 -15.59
N ALA A 495 9.16 -18.08 -15.75
CA ALA A 495 8.16 -19.00 -15.20
C ALA A 495 8.38 -19.23 -13.70
N ARG A 496 9.63 -19.06 -13.23
CA ARG A 496 10.00 -19.15 -11.82
C ARG A 496 10.58 -17.85 -11.33
N ARG A 497 10.11 -17.41 -10.15
CA ARG A 497 10.57 -16.23 -9.42
C ARG A 497 10.93 -16.60 -7.98
N ARG A 498 12.04 -16.07 -7.49
CA ARG A 498 12.45 -16.13 -6.08
C ARG A 498 12.69 -14.72 -5.61
N THR A 499 11.86 -14.24 -4.69
CA THR A 499 11.96 -12.89 -4.15
C THR A 499 12.31 -12.96 -2.70
N MET A 500 13.24 -12.12 -2.31
CA MET A 500 13.49 -11.78 -0.92
C MET A 500 13.34 -10.27 -0.79
N SER A 501 12.47 -9.84 0.10
CA SER A 501 12.36 -8.45 0.51
C SER A 501 12.85 -8.25 1.92
N HIS A 502 13.44 -7.09 2.16
CA HIS A 502 13.97 -6.70 3.44
C HIS A 502 13.58 -5.27 3.76
N THR A 503 12.93 -5.09 4.91
CA THR A 503 12.60 -3.76 5.42
C THR A 503 13.85 -3.19 6.08
N ALA A 504 14.49 -2.22 5.42
CA ALA A 504 15.59 -1.49 6.03
C ALA A 504 14.99 -0.48 7.03
N SER A 505 15.36 -0.60 8.31
CA SER A 505 15.09 0.48 9.28
C SER A 505 15.87 1.73 8.87
N GLU A 506 15.45 2.94 9.26
CA GLU A 506 16.14 4.18 8.90
C GLU A 506 17.65 4.14 9.27
N ASP A 507 17.99 3.57 10.42
CA ASP A 507 19.37 3.34 10.85
C ASP A 507 20.10 2.31 9.97
N THR A 508 19.37 1.33 9.44
CA THR A 508 19.88 0.29 8.52
C THR A 508 20.02 0.80 7.09
N VAL A 509 19.19 1.73 6.63
CA VAL A 509 19.34 2.38 5.31
C VAL A 509 20.69 3.09 5.27
N MET A 510 21.02 3.86 6.31
CA MET A 510 22.33 4.49 6.43
C MET A 510 23.46 3.45 6.56
N GLY A 511 23.27 2.36 7.33
CA GLY A 511 24.27 1.30 7.49
C GLY A 511 24.49 0.39 6.27
N ILE A 512 23.49 0.21 5.40
CA ILE A 512 23.61 -0.49 4.10
C ILE A 512 24.31 0.42 3.08
N LEU A 513 24.05 1.73 3.14
CA LEU A 513 24.60 2.73 2.22
C LEU A 513 26.00 3.24 2.61
N GLU A 514 26.46 3.01 3.85
CA GLU A 514 27.80 3.42 4.33
C GLU A 514 28.97 2.63 3.70
N GLY A 515 28.71 1.78 2.69
CA GLY A 515 29.70 1.23 1.77
C GLY A 515 29.89 -0.29 1.86
N PRO A 516 30.93 -0.84 1.20
CA PRO A 516 31.28 -2.26 1.29
C PRO A 516 31.50 -2.67 2.76
N GLY A 517 30.76 -3.68 3.24
CA GLY A 517 30.85 -4.17 4.62
C GLY A 517 29.63 -3.90 5.51
N GLY A 518 28.50 -3.44 4.95
CA GLY A 518 27.22 -3.48 5.65
C GLY A 518 26.87 -4.93 6.03
N ARG A 519 26.40 -5.18 7.26
CA ARG A 519 26.20 -6.55 7.79
C ARG A 519 25.34 -7.44 6.88
N ILE A 520 24.26 -6.88 6.33
CA ILE A 520 23.37 -7.60 5.40
C ILE A 520 24.09 -7.94 4.10
N ALA A 521 24.89 -7.01 3.57
CA ALA A 521 25.65 -7.23 2.35
C ALA A 521 26.63 -8.40 2.52
N ASP A 522 27.42 -8.41 3.60
CA ASP A 522 28.39 -9.46 3.90
C ASP A 522 27.75 -10.85 4.01
N GLU A 523 26.54 -10.94 4.57
CA GLU A 523 25.77 -12.17 4.65
C GLU A 523 25.25 -12.61 3.26
N LEU A 524 24.96 -11.67 2.36
CA LEU A 524 24.44 -11.93 1.02
C LEU A 524 25.50 -12.25 -0.05
N VAL A 525 26.72 -11.72 0.10
CA VAL A 525 27.79 -11.86 -0.92
C VAL A 525 27.99 -13.30 -1.39
N PRO A 526 28.12 -14.32 -0.51
CA PRO A 526 28.40 -15.68 -0.96
C PRO A 526 27.31 -16.24 -1.89
N SER A 527 26.04 -16.02 -1.55
CA SER A 527 24.89 -16.51 -2.30
C SER A 527 24.81 -15.91 -3.71
N PHE A 528 25.04 -14.60 -3.82
CA PHE A 528 25.01 -13.91 -5.12
C PHE A 528 26.27 -14.18 -5.95
N ALA A 529 27.44 -14.33 -5.33
CA ALA A 529 28.67 -14.71 -6.03
C ALA A 529 28.52 -16.07 -6.73
N ASP A 530 27.85 -17.03 -6.09
CA ASP A 530 27.61 -18.37 -6.65
C ASP A 530 26.77 -18.32 -7.94
N ILE A 531 25.79 -17.41 -8.03
CA ILE A 531 24.93 -17.27 -9.21
C ILE A 531 25.40 -16.21 -10.21
N ALA A 532 26.39 -15.37 -9.87
CA ALA A 532 26.85 -14.24 -10.68
C ALA A 532 27.18 -14.61 -12.14
N HIS A 533 27.77 -15.79 -12.34
CA HIS A 533 28.15 -16.30 -13.67
C HIS A 533 26.95 -16.75 -14.52
N ARG A 534 25.74 -16.81 -13.97
CA ARG A 534 24.47 -17.18 -14.64
C ARG A 534 23.57 -15.98 -14.91
N ILE A 535 23.84 -14.84 -14.27
CA ILE A 535 23.04 -13.61 -14.46
C ILE A 535 23.30 -13.05 -15.86
N VAL A 536 22.24 -12.96 -16.68
CA VAL A 536 22.28 -12.45 -18.05
C VAL A 536 21.64 -11.07 -18.20
N ARG A 537 20.78 -10.70 -17.25
CA ARG A 537 20.06 -9.42 -17.23
C ARG A 537 19.93 -8.90 -15.80
N ILE A 538 20.08 -7.60 -15.64
CA ILE A 538 19.82 -6.89 -14.39
C ILE A 538 18.75 -5.84 -14.64
N SER A 539 17.81 -5.70 -13.72
CA SER A 539 16.81 -4.64 -13.67
C SER A 539 16.93 -3.92 -12.32
N LEU A 540 16.93 -2.60 -12.33
CA LEU A 540 17.04 -1.74 -11.15
C LEU A 540 15.87 -0.77 -11.15
N SER A 541 15.29 -0.48 -9.99
CA SER A 541 14.38 0.65 -9.79
C SER A 541 14.80 1.46 -8.57
N ALA A 542 14.63 2.79 -8.63
CA ALA A 542 15.27 3.76 -7.72
C ALA A 542 16.81 3.63 -7.78
N MET A 543 17.37 4.22 -8.84
CA MET A 543 18.68 3.85 -9.39
C MET A 543 19.80 3.78 -8.35
N TYR A 544 19.92 4.76 -7.45
CA TYR A 544 21.08 4.86 -6.54
C TYR A 544 21.04 3.82 -5.43
N ASP A 545 19.94 3.76 -4.67
CA ASP A 545 19.81 2.80 -3.56
C ASP A 545 19.90 1.36 -4.06
N ALA A 546 19.21 1.06 -5.17
CA ALA A 546 19.27 -0.26 -5.79
C ALA A 546 20.67 -0.57 -6.36
N TRP A 547 21.40 0.43 -6.86
CA TRP A 547 22.76 0.26 -7.38
C TRP A 547 23.77 0.00 -6.26
N ASP A 548 23.73 0.79 -5.20
CA ASP A 548 24.63 0.64 -4.06
C ASP A 548 24.35 -0.68 -3.33
N PHE A 549 23.08 -1.06 -3.18
CA PHE A 549 22.71 -2.40 -2.71
C PHE A 549 23.26 -3.49 -3.63
N LEU A 550 23.08 -3.37 -4.95
CA LEU A 550 23.61 -4.37 -5.89
C LEU A 550 25.13 -4.52 -5.78
N ARG A 551 25.85 -3.41 -5.56
CA ARG A 551 27.30 -3.42 -5.39
C ARG A 551 27.75 -3.99 -4.05
N SER A 552 26.97 -3.78 -3.00
CA SER A 552 27.27 -4.33 -1.69
C SER A 552 27.12 -5.86 -1.68
N ILE A 553 26.15 -6.43 -2.41
CA ILE A 553 25.96 -7.89 -2.52
C ILE A 553 26.86 -8.57 -3.57
N LEU A 554 27.47 -7.81 -4.48
CA LEU A 554 28.40 -8.31 -5.50
C LEU A 554 29.71 -7.50 -5.52
N PRO A 555 30.41 -7.37 -4.38
CA PRO A 555 31.62 -6.56 -4.31
C PRO A 555 32.71 -7.24 -5.15
N ASP A 556 33.35 -6.45 -6.02
CA ASP A 556 34.41 -6.90 -6.92
C ASP A 556 34.07 -8.10 -7.83
N THR A 557 32.80 -8.50 -7.89
CA THR A 557 32.36 -9.67 -8.64
C THR A 557 32.06 -9.28 -10.08
N ALA A 558 32.85 -9.82 -11.01
CA ALA A 558 32.54 -9.66 -12.42
C ALA A 558 31.27 -10.41 -12.77
N LEU A 559 30.39 -9.78 -13.56
CA LEU A 559 29.15 -10.36 -14.07
C LEU A 559 29.32 -10.63 -15.57
N PRO A 560 29.98 -11.74 -15.95
CA PRO A 560 30.53 -11.93 -17.29
C PRO A 560 29.49 -12.14 -18.38
N ARG A 561 28.23 -12.39 -18.02
CA ARG A 561 27.14 -12.69 -18.96
C ARG A 561 26.06 -11.62 -19.01
N VAL A 562 26.11 -10.60 -18.16
CA VAL A 562 25.13 -9.51 -18.15
C VAL A 562 25.25 -8.73 -19.45
N GLY A 563 24.33 -8.97 -20.37
CA GLY A 563 24.27 -8.31 -21.67
C GLY A 563 23.37 -7.08 -21.68
N THR A 564 22.38 -7.06 -20.78
CA THR A 564 21.38 -5.99 -20.66
C THR A 564 21.24 -5.54 -19.21
N LEU A 565 21.36 -4.23 -18.99
CA LEU A 565 21.02 -3.56 -17.74
C LEU A 565 19.77 -2.70 -17.99
N SER A 566 18.75 -2.83 -17.16
CA SER A 566 17.53 -2.02 -17.22
C SER A 566 17.45 -1.17 -15.98
N ILE A 567 17.17 0.12 -16.11
CA ILE A 567 17.08 1.05 -14.99
C ILE A 567 15.77 1.82 -15.13
N THR A 568 14.89 1.62 -14.16
CA THR A 568 13.67 2.39 -13.98
C THR A 568 14.00 3.64 -13.18
N LEU A 569 13.81 4.80 -13.82
CA LEU A 569 14.08 6.12 -13.28
C LEU A 569 12.79 6.76 -12.79
N PHE A 570 12.88 7.36 -11.61
CA PHE A 570 11.91 8.25 -10.99
C PHE A 570 12.44 9.70 -10.98
N GLU A 571 11.63 10.65 -10.52
CA GLU A 571 12.05 12.05 -10.32
C GLU A 571 13.16 12.01 -9.27
N GLU A 572 14.21 12.82 -9.45
CA GLU A 572 15.42 12.80 -8.61
C GLU A 572 16.28 11.52 -8.68
N SER A 573 16.08 10.62 -9.66
CA SER A 573 16.92 9.42 -9.80
C SER A 573 18.40 9.67 -10.14
N PHE A 574 18.85 10.92 -10.24
CA PHE A 574 20.26 11.33 -10.35
C PHE A 574 20.62 12.37 -9.28
N PRO A 575 20.80 11.98 -7.99
CA PRO A 575 21.40 12.84 -6.98
C PRO A 575 22.81 13.30 -7.37
N GLU A 576 23.19 14.45 -6.82
CA GLU A 576 24.51 15.08 -7.00
C GLU A 576 25.67 14.27 -6.38
N THR A 577 25.36 13.20 -5.63
CA THR A 577 26.36 12.36 -4.96
C THR A 577 26.94 11.31 -5.90
N GLU A 578 28.26 11.15 -5.87
CA GLU A 578 28.96 10.12 -6.65
C GLU A 578 28.65 8.71 -6.06
N PRO A 579 28.21 7.73 -6.86
CA PRO A 579 28.04 6.36 -6.42
C PRO A 579 29.39 5.81 -5.97
N HIS A 580 29.37 4.88 -5.02
CA HIS A 580 30.59 4.40 -4.36
C HIS A 580 31.47 3.48 -5.23
N GLY A 581 31.56 3.66 -6.55
CA GLY A 581 32.34 2.86 -7.51
C GLY A 581 31.53 2.09 -8.58
N CYS A 582 32.20 1.22 -9.34
CA CYS A 582 31.64 0.60 -10.56
C CYS A 582 31.27 -0.88 -10.41
N LEU A 583 30.32 -1.37 -11.22
CA LEU A 583 30.08 -2.81 -11.44
C LEU A 583 30.87 -3.31 -12.65
N GLN A 584 31.50 -4.48 -12.53
CA GLN A 584 32.27 -5.10 -13.62
C GLN A 584 31.35 -5.90 -14.55
N LEU A 585 30.82 -5.26 -15.60
CA LEU A 585 29.89 -5.86 -16.57
C LEU A 585 30.56 -6.05 -17.97
N PRO A 586 31.50 -7.00 -18.15
CA PRO A 586 32.33 -7.06 -19.35
C PRO A 586 31.57 -7.45 -20.64
N ALA A 587 30.39 -8.07 -20.51
CA ALA A 587 29.54 -8.44 -21.64
C ALA A 587 28.40 -7.45 -21.89
N LEU A 588 28.33 -6.34 -21.15
CA LEU A 588 27.25 -5.36 -21.30
C LEU A 588 27.28 -4.77 -22.70
N ARG A 589 26.15 -4.88 -23.39
CA ARG A 589 25.95 -4.31 -24.73
C ARG A 589 24.81 -3.32 -24.78
N ARG A 590 23.85 -3.45 -23.84
CA ARG A 590 22.63 -2.67 -23.83
C ARG A 590 22.32 -2.13 -22.44
N VAL A 591 21.99 -0.85 -22.37
CA VAL A 591 21.35 -0.21 -21.21
C VAL A 591 19.96 0.24 -21.63
N GLU A 592 18.93 -0.13 -20.87
CA GLU A 592 17.57 0.35 -21.04
C GLU A 592 17.24 1.33 -19.91
N LEU A 593 17.00 2.59 -20.24
CA LEU A 593 16.47 3.56 -19.29
C LEU A 593 14.97 3.68 -19.50
N ILE A 594 14.21 3.57 -18.42
CA ILE A 594 12.75 3.48 -18.44
C ILE A 594 12.22 4.50 -17.45
N ALA A 595 11.37 5.45 -17.87
CA ALA A 595 10.66 6.29 -16.90
C ALA A 595 9.61 5.45 -16.15
N GLY A 596 9.48 5.65 -14.84
CA GLY A 596 8.46 5.00 -14.01
C GLY A 596 7.05 5.18 -14.58
N GLU A 597 6.15 4.21 -14.34
CA GLU A 597 4.85 4.18 -15.03
C GLU A 597 4.01 5.45 -14.81
N GLU A 598 4.11 6.00 -13.60
CA GLU A 598 3.40 7.19 -13.12
C GLU A 598 3.96 8.51 -13.68
N GLN A 599 5.23 8.50 -14.11
CA GLN A 599 5.92 9.69 -14.58
C GLN A 599 5.76 9.85 -16.08
N GLY A 600 5.25 10.97 -16.57
CA GLY A 600 4.97 11.19 -18.00
C GLY A 600 6.13 10.88 -18.96
N ILE A 601 6.78 11.91 -19.49
CA ILE A 601 8.06 11.75 -20.20
C ILE A 601 9.10 12.34 -19.26
N LEU A 602 10.05 11.52 -18.79
CA LEU A 602 11.13 12.00 -17.92
C LEU A 602 12.20 12.69 -18.76
N GLU A 603 12.66 13.85 -18.31
CA GLU A 603 13.70 14.60 -19.00
C GLU A 603 15.04 14.49 -18.25
N ILE A 604 16.08 13.99 -18.91
CA ILE A 604 17.43 13.78 -18.34
C ILE A 604 18.49 14.63 -19.07
N GLY A 605 19.57 15.00 -18.38
CA GLY A 605 20.72 15.69 -18.98
C GLY A 605 21.67 14.76 -19.72
N ALA A 606 22.48 15.32 -20.63
CA ALA A 606 23.55 14.54 -21.27
C ALA A 606 24.68 14.17 -20.27
N ALA A 607 24.83 14.97 -19.21
CA ALA A 607 25.76 14.71 -18.11
C ALA A 607 25.36 13.42 -17.35
N ASP A 608 24.09 13.22 -17.06
CA ASP A 608 23.56 12.05 -16.34
C ASP A 608 23.86 10.74 -17.10
N LEU A 609 23.70 10.77 -18.43
CA LEU A 609 24.05 9.65 -19.30
C LEU A 609 25.55 9.36 -19.32
N THR A 610 26.36 10.42 -19.28
CA THR A 610 27.83 10.30 -19.24
C THR A 610 28.27 9.70 -17.91
N PHE A 611 27.70 10.19 -16.82
CA PHE A 611 27.94 9.70 -15.48
C PHE A 611 27.57 8.22 -15.33
N LEU A 612 26.39 7.83 -15.81
CA LEU A 612 25.98 6.42 -15.83
C LEU A 612 26.99 5.55 -16.62
N ALA A 613 27.42 6.01 -17.80
CA ALA A 613 28.32 5.24 -18.65
C ALA A 613 29.74 5.13 -18.06
N VAL A 614 30.29 6.23 -17.57
CA VAL A 614 31.69 6.32 -17.13
C VAL A 614 31.83 5.92 -15.66
N ASP A 615 31.05 6.54 -14.78
CA ASP A 615 31.26 6.46 -13.34
C ASP A 615 30.58 5.23 -12.74
N MET A 616 29.38 4.87 -13.19
CA MET A 616 28.70 3.66 -12.72
C MET A 616 29.17 2.41 -13.45
N LEU A 617 29.20 2.43 -14.79
CA LEU A 617 29.49 1.24 -15.58
C LEU A 617 30.99 1.03 -15.85
N GLY A 618 31.84 2.01 -15.51
CA GLY A 618 33.29 1.92 -15.71
C GLY A 618 33.67 1.72 -17.18
N LEU A 619 32.86 2.21 -18.12
CA LEU A 619 33.11 1.97 -19.54
C LEU A 619 34.36 2.72 -19.99
N ASP A 620 35.34 1.95 -20.44
CA ASP A 620 36.51 2.52 -21.11
C ASP A 620 36.10 3.09 -22.49
N GLN A 621 36.89 4.03 -23.00
CA GLN A 621 36.64 4.73 -24.28
C GLN A 621 36.66 3.81 -25.54
N LYS A 622 36.48 2.50 -25.42
CA LYS A 622 36.64 1.54 -26.52
C LYS A 622 35.46 0.61 -26.72
N ARG A 623 34.44 0.66 -25.87
CA ARG A 623 33.25 -0.20 -25.98
C ARG A 623 32.07 0.56 -26.54
N HIS A 624 31.43 -0.02 -27.56
CA HIS A 624 30.13 0.45 -28.04
C HIS A 624 29.02 -0.04 -27.11
N LEU A 625 28.18 0.90 -26.65
CA LEU A 625 27.02 0.62 -25.81
C LEU A 625 25.75 1.14 -26.50
N ASP A 626 24.74 0.27 -26.61
CA ASP A 626 23.40 0.65 -27.08
C ASP A 626 22.59 1.15 -25.89
N ILE A 627 22.13 2.40 -25.93
CA ILE A 627 21.26 2.96 -24.88
C ILE A 627 19.86 3.13 -25.44
N ALA A 628 18.93 2.34 -24.91
CA ALA A 628 17.52 2.41 -25.24
C ALA A 628 16.80 3.31 -24.22
N LEU A 629 16.18 4.38 -24.71
CA LEU A 629 15.40 5.31 -23.89
C LEU A 629 13.92 5.01 -24.09
N LYS A 630 13.19 4.68 -23.02
CA LYS A 630 11.74 4.44 -23.03
C LYS A 630 11.05 5.50 -22.19
N ARG A 631 10.19 6.33 -22.81
CA ARG A 631 9.53 7.48 -22.17
C ARG A 631 10.51 8.50 -21.55
N ILE A 632 11.70 8.61 -22.11
CA ILE A 632 12.74 9.54 -21.66
C ILE A 632 13.13 10.47 -22.81
N ARG A 633 13.30 11.76 -22.50
CA ARG A 633 13.82 12.79 -23.41
C ARG A 633 15.13 13.36 -22.84
N ILE A 634 16.08 13.67 -23.70
CA ILE A 634 17.33 14.34 -23.31
C ILE A 634 17.12 15.86 -23.42
N ARG A 635 17.40 16.62 -22.34
CA ARG A 635 17.22 18.09 -22.29
C ARG A 635 18.26 18.84 -23.11
N ASP A 636 19.50 18.36 -23.08
CA ASP A 636 20.66 19.04 -23.63
C ASP A 636 21.00 18.64 -25.08
N ASP A 637 21.86 19.44 -25.70
CA ASP A 637 22.43 19.16 -27.01
C ASP A 637 23.20 17.83 -26.99
N THR A 638 22.73 16.86 -27.79
CA THR A 638 23.29 15.52 -27.90
C THR A 638 24.70 15.52 -28.48
N ASP A 639 25.17 16.64 -29.04
CA ASP A 639 26.53 16.82 -29.55
C ASP A 639 27.62 16.59 -28.48
N LYS A 640 27.27 16.62 -27.19
CA LYS A 640 28.18 16.27 -26.07
C LYS A 640 28.23 14.78 -25.74
N LEU A 641 27.33 13.97 -26.27
CA LEU A 641 27.37 12.52 -26.06
C LEU A 641 28.49 11.93 -26.91
N SER A 642 29.40 11.23 -26.24
CA SER A 642 30.55 10.54 -26.84
C SER A 642 30.19 9.79 -28.12
N ASP A 643 31.08 9.79 -29.12
CA ASP A 643 31.01 9.01 -30.38
C ASP A 643 30.78 7.49 -30.18
N GLN A 644 30.75 7.00 -28.94
CA GLN A 644 30.72 5.60 -28.55
C GLN A 644 29.32 5.08 -28.19
N MET A 645 28.35 5.98 -28.01
CA MET A 645 27.00 5.63 -27.58
C MET A 645 26.01 5.67 -28.75
N THR A 646 25.34 4.56 -29.02
CA THR A 646 24.22 4.54 -29.95
C THR A 646 22.95 4.80 -29.17
N LEU A 647 22.36 5.98 -29.31
CA LEU A 647 21.05 6.29 -28.73
C LEU A 647 19.92 5.71 -29.58
N LEU A 648 19.11 4.84 -28.97
CA LEU A 648 17.88 4.31 -29.53
C LEU A 648 16.69 4.89 -28.75
N GLN A 649 16.04 5.91 -29.31
CA GLN A 649 14.79 6.42 -28.76
C GLN A 649 13.63 5.49 -29.13
N LEU A 650 13.02 4.88 -28.12
CA LEU A 650 11.79 4.11 -28.27
C LEU A 650 10.64 4.97 -27.74
N LEU A 651 9.78 5.40 -28.66
CA LEU A 651 8.61 6.24 -28.39
C LEU A 651 7.63 5.57 -27.42
#